data_AF-A0A817L626-F1
#
_entry.id   AF-A0A817L626-F1
#
_cell.length_a   1.000
_cell.length_b   1.000
_cell.length_c   1.000
_cell.angle_alpha   90.00
_cell.angle_beta   90.00
_cell.angle_gamma   90.00
#
_symmetry.space_group_name_H-M   'P 1'
#
loop_
_entity.id
_entity.type
_entity.pdbx_description
1 polymer ?
#
loop_
_entity_poly.entity_id
_entity_poly.type
_entity_poly.pdbx_seq_one_letter_code
_entity_poly.pdbx_strand_id
1 'polypeptide(L)'
;MPTGEIFQMLRNNCSIYDPCSSYGYCYDDDEGQWACECKFWWEGALCDQQSSSGTQVIALGVILGFMMIVIFGIRLNRYLKKRRKTVTSKTQFKCKDIKINQTSSKELSKTRYPSHKLSRFLMGLSTVLLCFLTLSIKWILLKPIHISMTEKLHQRLPLFFQQHALCPIIELRKEFNIITFPIACLLIFMFAMMQKRNQSKTKRWFQVYGALPIPVDFFAHVKRTFSAVIFAIYADELLHIANELISDDDTPSDQGVILVYVLQIIRVLIIGLRRYPILAAVYLNTVFTLLCATLYAWFDFAIAIFHSSLCQSDFYPTDKNFNNTEGQQLITKFNYYGTGMKLLYFQLGTDVPQYLCLAYISIKLPVLLYRRIRRPKETIDGLTREQEILLYSSLPHSTETQYVRNLFGIIVIGPSNHRYAWISRYIYRWRDDFRFSSRVLSVYASVFLLLFFITVQMILHGLPLLHELQQSLQAWIDFIISAIKPPRENSAQKTKSEFQLPDLIQVYLIAITITLTIIINQLFVMLVAIRRNLLQAFRGDDCEIPQRTPSDSIEQTGSSVHFAGYFIGYLLWGYMLVGVLAMIIALIGCSFIRFGSVRFVEYILKSAIPVLLIIGFKGYLNDLLSQYVFLHQDGNTLSLKNRRLFMVFVYFNFFLDAFLGLISSITRIGRSIIGGILYMCRLDYATTGRKLETMDEGFSAYCGFIHMECAHRHPVMLFFASHLLRQYLGSSKNVSRARHKWHLVAFLLTNPMLIYRRKGYLARSHIAEKHLMLMDLKRSQTDCIEQPTHKINHHVNIISQVDMNDFMQQQQHF
;
A
#
# COMPACT_ATOMS: atom_id res chain seq x y z
N MET A 1 -29.00 83.84 31.90
CA MET A 1 -28.26 83.55 30.65
C MET A 1 -27.49 82.26 30.85
N PRO A 2 -27.44 81.35 29.85
CA PRO A 2 -27.11 79.95 30.10
C PRO A 2 -25.60 79.68 30.19
N THR A 3 -25.27 78.68 30.99
CA THR A 3 -23.93 78.10 31.15
C THR A 3 -23.88 76.72 30.46
N GLY A 4 -22.74 76.38 29.84
CA GLY A 4 -22.43 74.98 29.51
C GLY A 4 -22.11 74.72 28.04
N GLU A 5 -20.90 75.05 27.62
CA GLU A 5 -20.27 74.37 26.48
C GLU A 5 -19.90 72.92 26.84
N ILE A 6 -19.45 72.16 25.84
CA ILE A 6 -18.88 70.80 25.96
C ILE A 6 -19.91 69.69 26.26
N PHE A 7 -20.82 69.39 25.30
CA PHE A 7 -21.15 67.99 24.87
C PHE A 7 -22.14 67.92 23.67
N GLN A 8 -21.93 68.64 22.56
CA GLN A 8 -22.87 68.56 21.41
C GLN A 8 -22.30 68.78 19.99
N MET A 9 -21.09 68.29 19.70
CA MET A 9 -20.61 68.10 18.32
C MET A 9 -20.26 66.64 18.06
N LEU A 10 -21.25 65.83 17.69
CA LEU A 10 -21.12 64.52 16.98
C LEU A 10 -22.51 63.89 16.72
N ARG A 11 -23.42 64.64 16.11
CA ARG A 11 -24.66 64.10 15.54
C ARG A 11 -25.08 64.96 14.35
N ASN A 12 -25.60 64.31 13.31
CA ASN A 12 -26.03 64.88 12.02
C ASN A 12 -24.90 65.24 11.05
N ASN A 13 -24.43 64.23 10.29
CA ASN A 13 -23.96 64.41 8.92
C ASN A 13 -24.04 63.07 8.16
N CYS A 14 -25.27 62.68 7.79
CA CYS A 14 -25.51 61.80 6.66
C CYS A 14 -26.12 62.68 5.56
N SER A 15 -25.44 62.80 4.43
CA SER A 15 -25.83 63.70 3.33
C SER A 15 -27.02 63.14 2.56
N ILE A 16 -27.95 64.03 2.19
CA ILE A 16 -29.21 63.73 1.48
C ILE A 16 -29.00 63.32 -0.01
N TYR A 17 -27.75 63.18 -0.46
CA TYR A 17 -27.43 63.04 -1.89
C TYR A 17 -26.62 61.82 -2.33
N ASP A 18 -26.23 60.90 -1.43
CA ASP A 18 -25.65 59.60 -1.85
C ASP A 18 -25.74 58.51 -0.75
N PRO A 19 -26.78 57.66 -0.74
CA PRO A 19 -26.96 56.63 0.29
C PRO A 19 -26.27 55.28 -0.03
N CYS A 20 -25.78 55.07 -1.26
CA CYS A 20 -25.32 53.76 -1.75
C CYS A 20 -23.84 53.84 -2.23
N SER A 21 -22.88 54.04 -1.31
CA SER A 21 -21.46 54.15 -1.67
C SER A 21 -20.87 52.83 -2.24
N SER A 22 -20.68 52.79 -3.56
CA SER A 22 -19.89 51.82 -4.36
C SER A 22 -20.19 50.30 -4.23
N TYR A 23 -20.95 49.81 -3.25
CA TYR A 23 -21.04 48.38 -2.92
C TYR A 23 -22.43 47.87 -2.52
N GLY A 24 -23.48 48.67 -2.65
CA GLY A 24 -24.88 48.31 -2.36
C GLY A 24 -25.79 48.41 -3.58
N TYR A 25 -26.79 47.54 -3.65
CA TYR A 25 -27.94 47.75 -4.52
C TYR A 25 -29.09 48.30 -3.67
N CYS A 26 -29.58 49.47 -4.08
CA CYS A 26 -30.75 50.15 -3.53
C CYS A 26 -31.98 49.74 -4.38
N TYR A 27 -33.09 49.32 -3.77
CA TYR A 27 -34.39 49.12 -4.44
C TYR A 27 -35.52 49.88 -3.74
N ASP A 28 -36.59 50.14 -4.47
CA ASP A 28 -37.78 50.85 -3.99
C ASP A 28 -38.80 49.80 -3.52
N ASP A 29 -39.23 49.86 -2.26
CA ASP A 29 -40.39 49.09 -1.78
C ASP A 29 -41.68 49.77 -2.25
N ASP A 30 -42.80 49.02 -2.32
CA ASP A 30 -44.09 49.50 -2.85
C ASP A 30 -44.70 50.72 -2.10
N GLU A 31 -44.08 51.19 -1.01
CA GLU A 31 -44.42 52.41 -0.26
C GLU A 31 -43.49 53.62 -0.54
N GLY A 32 -42.56 53.53 -1.50
CA GLY A 32 -41.68 54.63 -1.92
C GLY A 32 -40.52 54.92 -0.95
N GLN A 33 -40.04 53.90 -0.23
CA GLN A 33 -38.88 54.00 0.65
C GLN A 33 -37.70 53.17 0.09
N TRP A 34 -36.53 53.81 0.02
CA TRP A 34 -35.30 53.22 -0.49
C TRP A 34 -34.72 52.20 0.51
N ALA A 35 -34.72 50.91 0.13
CA ALA A 35 -34.13 49.82 0.90
C ALA A 35 -32.75 49.41 0.33
N CYS A 36 -31.75 49.26 1.20
CA CYS A 36 -30.38 48.89 0.82
C CYS A 36 -30.00 47.48 1.27
N GLU A 37 -29.61 46.58 0.35
CA GLU A 37 -28.99 45.29 0.72
C GLU A 37 -27.45 45.37 0.66
N CYS A 38 -26.76 45.10 1.78
CA CYS A 38 -25.30 44.99 1.86
C CYS A 38 -24.82 43.53 1.73
N LYS A 39 -23.70 43.30 1.01
CA LYS A 39 -23.06 41.98 0.84
C LYS A 39 -21.70 41.90 1.57
N PHE A 40 -21.47 40.79 2.27
CA PHE A 40 -20.29 40.53 3.14
C PHE A 40 -19.01 40.15 2.36
N TRP A 41 -17.77 40.28 2.85
CA TRP A 41 -17.13 41.15 3.89
C TRP A 41 -15.62 40.78 4.00
N TRP A 42 -14.68 41.73 4.06
CA TRP A 42 -13.29 41.46 4.51
C TRP A 42 -12.48 42.64 5.08
N GLU A 43 -12.93 43.89 4.98
CA GLU A 43 -12.21 45.04 5.56
C GLU A 43 -13.10 45.92 6.47
N GLY A 44 -12.86 45.81 7.78
CA GLY A 44 -12.75 46.97 8.69
C GLY A 44 -13.98 47.79 9.10
N ALA A 45 -15.11 47.78 8.40
CA ALA A 45 -16.26 48.65 8.71
C ALA A 45 -17.48 47.88 9.27
N LEU A 46 -18.07 48.40 10.36
CA LEU A 46 -19.36 47.96 10.88
C LEU A 46 -20.49 48.72 10.16
N CYS A 47 -21.49 47.98 9.65
CA CYS A 47 -22.80 48.54 9.30
C CYS A 47 -23.83 48.10 10.36
N ASP A 48 -24.56 49.05 10.93
CA ASP A 48 -25.37 48.89 12.16
C ASP A 48 -26.70 48.12 12.00
N GLN A 49 -26.88 47.36 10.91
CA GLN A 49 -28.02 46.46 10.72
C GLN A 49 -27.59 45.00 10.48
N GLN A 50 -26.68 44.52 11.31
CA GLN A 50 -26.54 43.08 11.49
C GLN A 50 -27.76 42.58 12.27
N SER A 51 -28.69 41.85 11.62
CA SER A 51 -29.85 41.28 12.32
C SER A 51 -29.39 40.50 13.56
N SER A 52 -30.09 40.64 14.69
CA SER A 52 -29.65 40.06 15.97
C SER A 52 -29.45 38.53 15.91
N SER A 53 -30.08 37.87 14.94
CA SER A 53 -29.87 36.46 14.64
C SER A 53 -28.44 36.12 14.21
N GLY A 54 -27.74 37.00 13.49
CA GLY A 54 -26.38 36.77 12.98
C GLY A 54 -25.33 36.85 14.09
N THR A 55 -25.42 37.86 14.95
CA THR A 55 -24.53 37.99 16.12
C THR A 55 -24.77 36.88 17.13
N GLN A 56 -26.03 36.46 17.36
CA GLN A 56 -26.36 35.30 18.19
C GLN A 56 -25.77 33.99 17.65
N VAL A 57 -25.80 33.76 16.33
CA VAL A 57 -25.23 32.55 15.70
C VAL A 57 -23.71 32.53 15.79
N ILE A 58 -23.04 33.67 15.59
CA ILE A 58 -21.59 33.77 15.77
C ILE A 58 -21.23 33.54 17.24
N ALA A 59 -21.95 34.14 18.19
CA ALA A 59 -21.76 33.92 19.63
C ALA A 59 -21.97 32.44 20.02
N LEU A 60 -23.06 31.81 19.56
CA LEU A 60 -23.32 30.38 19.76
C LEU A 60 -22.23 29.50 19.14
N GLY A 61 -21.77 29.82 17.93
CA GLY A 61 -20.66 29.12 17.26
C GLY A 61 -19.35 29.22 18.02
N VAL A 62 -19.02 30.39 18.57
CA VAL A 62 -17.84 30.61 19.42
C VAL A 62 -17.97 29.87 20.76
N ILE A 63 -19.15 29.89 21.39
CA ILE A 63 -19.42 29.12 22.62
C ILE A 63 -19.29 27.61 22.37
N LEU A 64 -19.84 27.10 21.27
CA LEU A 64 -19.78 25.68 20.90
C LEU A 64 -18.34 25.27 20.54
N GLY A 65 -17.60 26.13 19.83
CA GLY A 65 -16.16 25.96 19.58
C GLY A 65 -15.33 25.93 20.86
N PHE A 66 -15.59 26.85 21.79
CA PHE A 66 -14.93 26.89 23.10
C PHE A 66 -15.25 25.64 23.94
N MET A 67 -16.52 25.22 24.01
CA MET A 67 -16.94 23.99 24.69
C MET A 67 -16.27 22.76 24.07
N MET A 68 -16.18 22.68 22.73
CA MET A 68 -15.48 21.59 22.05
C MET A 68 -13.97 21.60 22.33
N ILE A 69 -13.32 22.77 22.37
CA ILE A 69 -11.90 22.91 22.74
C ILE A 69 -11.68 22.49 24.20
N VAL A 70 -12.55 22.87 25.13
CA VAL A 70 -12.48 22.48 26.55
C VAL A 70 -12.68 20.97 26.70
N ILE A 71 -13.71 20.39 26.08
CA ILE A 71 -13.98 18.94 26.11
C ILE A 71 -12.82 18.15 25.49
N PHE A 72 -12.30 18.59 24.34
CA PHE A 72 -11.17 17.96 23.67
C PHE A 72 -9.88 18.09 24.50
N GLY A 73 -9.61 19.27 25.07
CA GLY A 73 -8.49 19.53 25.96
C GLY A 73 -8.52 18.66 27.22
N ILE A 74 -9.69 18.51 27.85
CA ILE A 74 -9.90 17.60 28.99
C ILE A 74 -9.66 16.15 28.58
N ARG A 75 -10.23 15.68 27.46
CA ARG A 75 -10.03 14.30 26.97
C ARG A 75 -8.56 14.04 26.59
N LEU A 76 -7.89 14.99 25.94
CA LEU A 76 -6.48 14.91 25.58
C LEU A 76 -5.59 14.89 26.84
N ASN A 77 -5.87 15.72 27.84
CA ASN A 77 -5.16 15.72 29.11
C ASN A 77 -5.37 14.40 29.88
N ARG A 78 -6.61 13.89 29.96
CA ARG A 78 -6.92 12.55 30.51
C ARG A 78 -6.11 11.45 29.78
N TYR A 79 -6.07 11.47 28.44
CA TYR A 79 -5.29 10.53 27.63
C TYR A 79 -3.77 10.62 27.90
N LEU A 80 -3.22 11.83 27.93
CA LEU A 80 -1.80 12.08 28.25
C LEU A 80 -1.45 11.63 29.68
N LYS A 81 -2.31 11.90 30.67
CA LYS A 81 -2.13 11.48 32.06
C LYS A 81 -2.20 9.96 32.21
N LYS A 82 -3.11 9.28 31.51
CA LYS A 82 -3.18 7.80 31.43
C LYS A 82 -1.91 7.23 30.79
N ARG A 83 -1.47 7.78 29.66
CA ARG A 83 -0.24 7.36 28.93
C ARG A 83 1.03 7.56 29.76
N ARG A 84 1.14 8.65 30.53
CA ARG A 84 2.25 8.87 31.49
C ARG A 84 2.30 7.77 32.55
N LYS A 85 1.15 7.39 33.15
CA LYS A 85 1.07 6.28 34.13
C LYS A 85 1.46 4.92 33.54
N THR A 86 1.13 4.64 32.27
CA THR A 86 1.50 3.36 31.60
C THR A 86 2.97 3.30 31.20
N VAL A 87 3.63 4.45 31.01
CA VAL A 87 5.07 4.54 30.70
C VAL A 87 5.91 4.38 31.97
N THR A 88 5.47 4.92 33.11
CA THR A 88 6.22 4.81 34.37
C THR A 88 6.21 3.41 34.99
N SER A 89 5.17 2.60 34.79
CA SER A 89 5.19 1.20 35.26
C SER A 89 6.12 0.27 34.46
N LYS A 90 6.47 0.63 33.21
CA LYS A 90 7.38 -0.14 32.35
C LYS A 90 8.87 0.23 32.51
N THR A 91 9.22 1.25 33.30
CA THR A 91 10.61 1.73 33.43
C THR A 91 11.33 1.31 34.72
N GLN A 92 10.73 0.51 35.60
CA GLN A 92 11.33 0.15 36.90
C GLN A 92 12.28 -1.06 36.90
N PHE A 93 12.34 -1.87 35.84
CA PHE A 93 13.38 -2.90 35.69
C PHE A 93 14.67 -2.32 35.08
N LYS A 94 15.41 -1.57 35.90
CA LYS A 94 16.75 -1.07 35.55
C LYS A 94 17.80 -2.04 36.10
N CYS A 95 18.30 -2.93 35.25
CA CYS A 95 19.39 -3.83 35.62
C CYS A 95 20.71 -3.05 35.82
N LYS A 96 21.58 -3.54 36.70
CA LYS A 96 22.78 -2.83 37.16
C LYS A 96 23.96 -3.13 36.21
N ASP A 97 24.44 -2.13 35.48
CA ASP A 97 25.50 -2.31 34.48
C ASP A 97 26.84 -2.72 35.12
N ILE A 98 27.39 -3.85 34.67
CA ILE A 98 28.76 -4.29 34.99
C ILE A 98 29.69 -3.81 33.87
N LYS A 99 30.66 -2.96 34.21
CA LYS A 99 31.71 -2.52 33.26
C LYS A 99 32.66 -3.68 32.95
N ILE A 100 32.71 -4.12 31.70
CA ILE A 100 33.76 -5.01 31.17
C ILE A 100 34.51 -4.28 30.07
N ASN A 101 35.85 -4.34 30.11
CA ASN A 101 36.74 -3.50 29.32
C ASN A 101 36.62 -3.72 27.79
N GLN A 102 36.41 -2.64 27.05
CA GLN A 102 36.33 -2.62 25.59
C GLN A 102 37.64 -2.11 24.96
N THR A 103 38.57 -3.01 24.62
CA THR A 103 39.82 -2.63 23.91
C THR A 103 40.11 -3.40 22.62
N SER A 104 39.40 -4.48 22.29
CA SER A 104 39.78 -5.38 21.17
C SER A 104 38.94 -5.27 19.89
N SER A 105 37.79 -4.56 19.88
CA SER A 105 36.83 -4.61 18.75
C SER A 105 36.86 -3.45 17.74
N LYS A 106 37.70 -2.42 17.94
CA LYS A 106 37.68 -1.19 17.10
C LYS A 106 38.51 -1.24 15.81
N GLU A 107 39.42 -2.21 15.66
CA GLU A 107 40.32 -2.25 14.49
C GLU A 107 39.73 -2.97 13.28
N LEU A 108 38.87 -3.98 13.48
CA LEU A 108 38.39 -4.84 12.39
C LEU A 108 37.30 -4.22 11.50
N SER A 109 36.80 -3.01 11.81
CA SER A 109 35.64 -2.41 11.14
C SER A 109 35.95 -1.31 10.12
N LYS A 110 37.22 -0.90 9.94
CA LYS A 110 37.57 0.31 9.15
C LYS A 110 37.95 0.09 7.67
N THR A 111 38.28 -1.12 7.24
CA THR A 111 39.09 -1.33 6.00
C THR A 111 38.32 -1.73 4.72
N ARG A 112 36.98 -1.71 4.67
CA ARG A 112 36.25 -2.19 3.46
C ARG A 112 34.92 -1.54 3.09
N TYR A 113 34.59 -0.34 3.58
CA TYR A 113 33.30 0.32 3.31
C TYR A 113 33.17 1.30 2.11
N PRO A 114 34.21 1.99 1.58
CA PRO A 114 33.98 3.06 0.60
C PRO A 114 33.64 2.58 -0.83
N SER A 115 34.30 1.53 -1.33
CA SER A 115 34.17 1.10 -2.74
C SER A 115 32.76 0.63 -3.13
N HIS A 116 31.99 0.11 -2.17
CA HIS A 116 30.68 -0.48 -2.46
C HIS A 116 29.55 0.55 -2.61
N LYS A 117 29.75 1.80 -2.13
CA LYS A 117 28.84 2.93 -2.39
C LYS A 117 29.09 3.51 -3.77
N LEU A 118 30.35 3.81 -4.12
CA LEU A 118 30.74 4.37 -5.41
C LEU A 118 30.26 3.51 -6.58
N SER A 119 30.42 2.18 -6.50
CA SER A 119 29.94 1.26 -7.52
C SER A 119 28.40 1.19 -7.67
N ARG A 120 27.62 1.57 -6.63
CA ARG A 120 26.16 1.71 -6.76
C ARG A 120 25.77 3.05 -7.39
N PHE A 121 26.46 4.13 -7.03
CA PHE A 121 26.27 5.46 -7.61
C PHE A 121 26.58 5.47 -9.11
N LEU A 122 27.76 4.96 -9.51
CA LEU A 122 28.14 4.82 -10.93
C LEU A 122 27.14 3.99 -11.73
N MET A 123 26.58 2.93 -11.13
CA MET A 123 25.52 2.17 -11.78
C MET A 123 24.26 3.01 -11.99
N GLY A 124 23.79 3.73 -10.96
CA GLY A 124 22.61 4.59 -11.07
C GLY A 124 22.78 5.71 -12.11
N LEU A 125 23.95 6.34 -12.15
CA LEU A 125 24.30 7.35 -13.14
C LEU A 125 24.27 6.76 -14.56
N SER A 126 24.90 5.60 -14.77
CA SER A 126 24.89 4.90 -16.07
C SER A 126 23.46 4.54 -16.52
N THR A 127 22.58 4.11 -15.60
CA THR A 127 21.18 3.79 -15.95
C THR A 127 20.37 5.00 -16.34
N VAL A 128 20.61 6.15 -15.68
CA VAL A 128 19.96 7.43 -16.02
C VAL A 128 20.47 7.95 -17.37
N LEU A 129 21.78 7.90 -17.63
CA LEU A 129 22.38 8.29 -18.91
C LEU A 129 21.86 7.45 -20.08
N LEU A 130 21.75 6.12 -19.91
CA LEU A 130 21.19 5.24 -20.94
C LEU A 130 19.71 5.54 -21.19
N CYS A 131 18.93 5.81 -20.15
CA CYS A 131 17.53 6.21 -20.27
C CYS A 131 17.35 7.54 -21.02
N PHE A 132 18.20 8.54 -20.75
CA PHE A 132 18.20 9.80 -21.49
C PHE A 132 18.56 9.59 -22.96
N LEU A 133 19.57 8.77 -23.26
CA LEU A 133 19.94 8.43 -24.63
C LEU A 133 18.77 7.79 -25.40
N THR A 134 18.04 6.86 -24.79
CA THR A 134 16.89 6.22 -25.44
C THR A 134 15.69 7.14 -25.62
N LEU A 135 15.42 8.03 -24.66
CA LEU A 135 14.37 9.05 -24.80
C LEU A 135 14.71 10.06 -25.90
N SER A 136 15.98 10.44 -26.06
CA SER A 136 16.45 11.25 -27.18
C SER A 136 16.27 10.54 -28.53
N ILE A 137 16.58 9.24 -28.61
CA ILE A 137 16.34 8.44 -29.82
C ILE A 137 14.83 8.38 -30.14
N LYS A 138 13.97 8.10 -29.14
CA LYS A 138 12.51 8.10 -29.32
C LYS A 138 11.99 9.47 -29.79
N TRP A 139 12.48 10.57 -29.21
CA TRP A 139 12.12 11.93 -29.65
C TRP A 139 12.51 12.19 -31.11
N ILE A 140 13.70 11.77 -31.55
CA ILE A 140 14.15 11.91 -32.95
C ILE A 140 13.23 11.13 -33.90
N LEU A 141 12.87 9.89 -33.57
CA LEU A 141 12.01 9.04 -34.41
C LEU A 141 10.55 9.53 -34.45
N LEU A 142 10.04 10.08 -33.35
CA LEU A 142 8.62 10.40 -33.18
C LEU A 142 8.28 11.84 -33.60
N LYS A 143 9.25 12.75 -33.59
CA LYS A 143 9.11 14.14 -34.10
C LYS A 143 8.57 14.22 -35.55
N PRO A 144 9.09 13.49 -36.56
CA PRO A 144 8.54 13.58 -37.92
C PRO A 144 7.10 13.07 -38.02
N ILE A 145 6.74 12.03 -37.26
CA ILE A 145 5.37 11.50 -37.21
C ILE A 145 4.41 12.56 -36.62
N HIS A 146 4.80 13.22 -35.53
CA HIS A 146 4.03 14.31 -34.93
C HIS A 146 3.81 15.47 -35.92
N ILE A 147 4.86 15.90 -36.64
CA ILE A 147 4.74 16.98 -37.64
C ILE A 147 3.74 16.58 -38.75
N SER A 148 3.88 15.38 -39.33
CA SER A 148 2.94 14.88 -40.35
C SER A 148 1.49 14.80 -39.85
N MET A 149 1.28 14.36 -38.60
CA MET A 149 -0.04 14.35 -37.96
C MET A 149 -0.63 15.75 -37.80
N THR A 150 0.17 16.73 -37.36
CA THR A 150 -0.29 18.11 -37.26
C THR A 150 -0.65 18.70 -38.63
N GLU A 151 0.10 18.37 -39.68
CA GLU A 151 -0.20 18.82 -41.04
C GLU A 151 -1.52 18.21 -41.57
N LYS A 152 -1.72 16.89 -41.39
CA LYS A 152 -2.99 16.21 -41.72
C LYS A 152 -4.19 16.82 -40.99
N LEU A 153 -4.03 17.20 -39.72
CA LEU A 153 -5.08 17.87 -38.94
C LEU A 153 -5.50 19.22 -39.55
N HIS A 154 -4.53 20.05 -39.96
CA HIS A 154 -4.82 21.33 -40.62
C HIS A 154 -5.51 21.11 -41.98
N GLN A 155 -5.15 20.05 -42.70
CA GLN A 155 -5.74 19.67 -43.99
C GLN A 155 -7.08 18.91 -43.85
N ARG A 156 -7.56 18.65 -42.61
CA ARG A 156 -8.75 17.82 -42.30
C ARG A 156 -8.72 16.41 -42.94
N LEU A 157 -7.52 15.85 -43.12
CA LEU A 157 -7.31 14.49 -43.59
C LEU A 157 -7.45 13.48 -42.43
N PRO A 158 -7.75 12.20 -42.72
CA PRO A 158 -7.82 11.17 -41.68
C PRO A 158 -6.47 11.00 -40.96
N LEU A 159 -6.54 11.00 -39.63
CA LEU A 159 -5.40 11.09 -38.72
C LEU A 159 -4.78 9.73 -38.42
N PHE A 160 -4.24 9.07 -39.44
CA PHE A 160 -3.49 7.82 -39.31
C PHE A 160 -2.05 7.96 -39.82
N PHE A 161 -1.11 7.17 -39.31
CA PHE A 161 0.25 7.08 -39.86
C PHE A 161 0.53 5.69 -40.41
N GLN A 162 1.07 5.68 -41.63
CA GLN A 162 1.48 4.46 -42.30
C GLN A 162 2.66 3.84 -41.54
N GLN A 163 2.47 2.62 -41.04
CA GLN A 163 3.50 1.89 -40.31
C GLN A 163 4.76 1.69 -41.16
N HIS A 164 5.93 1.76 -40.54
CA HIS A 164 7.20 1.48 -41.22
C HIS A 164 7.24 0.01 -41.69
N ALA A 165 7.91 -0.28 -42.81
CA ALA A 165 8.00 -1.63 -43.38
C ALA A 165 8.62 -2.72 -42.45
N LEU A 166 9.21 -2.32 -41.32
CA LEU A 166 9.74 -3.22 -40.29
C LEU A 166 8.64 -3.70 -39.32
N CYS A 167 7.56 -2.95 -39.17
CA CYS A 167 6.47 -3.25 -38.25
C CYS A 167 5.77 -4.58 -38.56
N PRO A 168 5.35 -4.91 -39.80
CA PRO A 168 4.75 -6.24 -40.05
C PRO A 168 5.66 -7.42 -39.71
N ILE A 169 7.00 -7.27 -39.70
CA ILE A 169 7.94 -8.32 -39.27
C ILE A 169 7.93 -8.48 -37.73
N ILE A 170 7.76 -7.39 -36.99
CA ILE A 170 7.67 -7.37 -35.53
C ILE A 170 6.25 -7.75 -35.05
N GLU A 171 5.23 -7.40 -35.84
CA GLU A 171 3.78 -7.40 -35.53
C GLU A 171 3.02 -8.52 -36.26
N LEU A 172 3.72 -9.53 -36.80
CA LEU A 172 3.17 -10.53 -37.75
C LEU A 172 1.91 -11.28 -37.25
N ARG A 173 1.64 -11.26 -35.94
CA ARG A 173 0.29 -11.36 -35.36
C ARG A 173 0.24 -10.57 -34.05
N LYS A 174 -0.77 -9.68 -33.87
CA LYS A 174 -0.97 -8.80 -32.68
C LYS A 174 -0.81 -9.51 -31.32
N GLU A 175 -1.10 -10.81 -31.29
CA GLU A 175 -1.21 -11.63 -30.07
C GLU A 175 0.15 -12.16 -29.54
N PHE A 176 1.15 -12.35 -30.41
CA PHE A 176 2.38 -13.07 -30.06
C PHE A 176 3.63 -12.42 -30.67
N ASN A 177 4.57 -12.00 -29.83
CA ASN A 177 5.89 -11.55 -30.25
C ASN A 177 6.72 -12.74 -30.80
N ILE A 178 6.54 -13.08 -32.08
CA ILE A 178 7.13 -14.26 -32.75
C ILE A 178 8.67 -14.26 -32.67
N ILE A 179 9.32 -13.10 -32.54
CA ILE A 179 10.77 -13.00 -32.48
C ILE A 179 11.31 -13.29 -31.07
N THR A 180 10.80 -12.62 -30.03
CA THR A 180 11.40 -12.68 -28.67
C THR A 180 10.95 -13.89 -27.86
N PHE A 181 9.77 -14.46 -28.15
CA PHE A 181 9.22 -15.59 -27.41
C PHE A 181 9.91 -16.94 -27.70
N PRO A 182 10.15 -17.38 -28.95
CA PRO A 182 10.87 -18.62 -29.22
C PRO A 182 12.31 -18.59 -28.69
N ILE A 183 12.98 -17.43 -28.76
CA ILE A 183 14.31 -17.23 -28.16
C ILE A 183 14.24 -17.42 -26.63
N ALA A 184 13.22 -16.91 -25.95
CA ALA A 184 13.02 -17.16 -24.52
C ALA A 184 12.83 -18.65 -24.22
N CYS A 185 11.97 -19.34 -24.97
CA CYS A 185 11.72 -20.78 -24.82
C CYS A 185 13.01 -21.61 -25.01
N LEU A 186 13.80 -21.31 -26.04
CA LEU A 186 15.10 -21.96 -26.28
C LEU A 186 16.08 -21.72 -25.11
N LEU A 187 16.16 -20.49 -24.58
CA LEU A 187 17.01 -20.18 -23.42
C LEU A 187 16.56 -20.92 -22.16
N ILE A 188 15.25 -21.02 -21.91
CA ILE A 188 14.68 -21.78 -20.78
C ILE A 188 15.07 -23.26 -20.90
N PHE A 189 14.91 -23.85 -22.08
CA PHE A 189 15.27 -25.25 -22.35
C PHE A 189 16.77 -25.48 -22.17
N MET A 190 17.63 -24.60 -22.69
CA MET A 190 19.08 -24.66 -22.48
C MET A 190 19.45 -24.58 -21.00
N PHE A 191 18.83 -23.69 -20.23
CA PHE A 191 19.09 -23.53 -18.80
C PHE A 191 18.63 -24.76 -18.00
N ALA A 192 17.50 -25.38 -18.35
CA ALA A 192 17.05 -26.65 -17.78
C ALA A 192 18.03 -27.79 -18.05
N MET A 193 18.52 -27.93 -19.30
CA MET A 193 19.55 -28.92 -19.64
C MET A 193 20.86 -28.71 -18.87
N MET A 194 21.31 -27.45 -18.72
CA MET A 194 22.48 -27.13 -17.91
C MET A 194 22.30 -27.44 -16.43
N GLN A 195 21.11 -27.17 -15.88
CA GLN A 195 20.79 -27.50 -14.49
C GLN A 195 20.83 -29.02 -14.28
N LYS A 196 20.22 -29.80 -15.17
CA LYS A 196 20.29 -31.28 -15.17
C LYS A 196 21.75 -31.78 -15.23
N ARG A 197 22.58 -31.21 -16.12
CA ARG A 197 24.01 -31.58 -16.24
C ARG A 197 24.83 -31.26 -14.99
N ASN A 198 24.53 -30.16 -14.30
CA ASN A 198 25.20 -29.82 -13.04
C ASN A 198 24.70 -30.66 -11.86
N GLN A 199 23.39 -30.93 -11.76
CA GLN A 199 22.83 -31.78 -10.72
C GLN A 199 23.33 -33.23 -10.84
N SER A 200 23.48 -33.77 -12.05
CA SER A 200 24.03 -35.13 -12.28
C SER A 200 25.44 -35.34 -11.70
N LYS A 201 26.25 -34.27 -11.59
CA LYS A 201 27.59 -34.34 -10.96
C LYS A 201 27.54 -34.47 -9.43
N THR A 202 26.44 -34.05 -8.80
CA THR A 202 26.18 -34.24 -7.36
C THR A 202 25.32 -35.48 -7.16
N LYS A 203 25.81 -36.50 -6.46
CA LYS A 203 25.16 -37.82 -6.28
C LYS A 203 23.81 -37.77 -5.50
N ARG A 204 22.78 -37.16 -6.09
CA ARG A 204 21.37 -37.19 -5.66
C ARG A 204 20.51 -37.49 -6.88
N TRP A 205 20.40 -38.79 -7.16
CA TRP A 205 19.76 -39.34 -8.36
C TRP A 205 18.21 -39.32 -8.30
N PHE A 206 17.64 -39.05 -7.13
CA PHE A 206 16.20 -38.98 -6.92
C PHE A 206 15.83 -37.60 -6.34
N GLN A 207 15.06 -36.82 -7.11
CA GLN A 207 13.75 -36.30 -6.68
C GLN A 207 13.08 -35.34 -7.68
N VAL A 208 13.81 -34.74 -8.64
CA VAL A 208 13.20 -33.77 -9.58
C VAL A 208 13.75 -33.92 -11.01
N TYR A 209 13.20 -34.85 -11.79
CA TYR A 209 13.46 -34.92 -13.23
C TYR A 209 12.58 -33.89 -13.97
N GLY A 210 13.20 -33.04 -14.79
CA GLY A 210 12.49 -32.18 -15.74
C GLY A 210 12.02 -30.80 -15.25
N ALA A 211 12.26 -30.41 -14.00
CA ALA A 211 11.82 -29.10 -13.52
C ALA A 211 12.54 -27.91 -14.21
N LEU A 212 11.74 -26.89 -14.52
CA LEU A 212 12.19 -25.58 -14.98
C LEU A 212 13.12 -24.91 -13.96
N PRO A 213 14.12 -24.12 -14.40
CA PRO A 213 15.05 -23.44 -13.51
C PRO A 213 14.33 -22.34 -12.71
N ILE A 214 14.39 -22.39 -11.38
CA ILE A 214 13.71 -21.42 -10.49
C ILE A 214 14.03 -19.98 -10.94
N PRO A 215 13.01 -19.14 -11.27
CA PRO A 215 13.25 -17.81 -11.80
C PRO A 215 13.68 -16.85 -10.70
N VAL A 216 12.99 -16.87 -9.57
CA VAL A 216 13.26 -16.03 -8.39
C VAL A 216 12.99 -16.85 -7.13
N ASP A 217 13.89 -16.76 -6.17
CA ASP A 217 13.61 -17.16 -4.80
C ASP A 217 12.96 -15.97 -4.06
N PHE A 218 11.68 -16.15 -3.71
CA PHE A 218 10.89 -15.13 -3.01
C PHE A 218 11.25 -15.00 -1.53
N PHE A 219 11.90 -16.00 -0.93
CA PHE A 219 12.27 -16.00 0.49
C PHE A 219 13.74 -15.56 0.69
N ALA A 220 14.62 -15.77 -0.29
CA ALA A 220 16.02 -15.37 -0.18
C ALA A 220 16.26 -13.85 -0.29
N HIS A 221 17.26 -13.37 0.46
CA HIS A 221 17.69 -11.97 0.44
C HIS A 221 18.57 -11.57 -0.75
N VAL A 222 18.80 -12.47 -1.71
CA VAL A 222 19.80 -12.32 -2.77
C VAL A 222 19.21 -11.55 -3.97
N LYS A 223 19.87 -10.46 -4.38
CA LYS A 223 19.57 -9.66 -5.59
C LYS A 223 18.13 -9.11 -5.72
N ARG A 224 17.35 -9.03 -4.64
CA ARG A 224 15.94 -8.57 -4.59
C ARG A 224 15.55 -7.36 -5.46
N THR A 225 16.39 -6.34 -5.60
CA THR A 225 16.09 -5.15 -6.42
C THR A 225 15.98 -5.45 -7.90
N PHE A 226 16.64 -6.50 -8.38
CA PHE A 226 16.57 -6.92 -9.79
C PHE A 226 15.24 -7.59 -10.11
N SER A 227 14.77 -8.49 -9.24
CA SER A 227 13.41 -9.07 -9.32
C SER A 227 12.36 -7.97 -9.34
N ALA A 228 12.45 -7.02 -8.40
CA ALA A 228 11.46 -5.97 -8.27
C ALA A 228 11.32 -5.07 -9.52
N VAL A 229 12.43 -4.76 -10.20
CA VAL A 229 12.40 -4.02 -11.47
C VAL A 229 11.71 -4.81 -12.58
N ILE A 230 11.92 -6.12 -12.68
CA ILE A 230 11.26 -6.95 -13.71
C ILE A 230 9.75 -7.08 -13.44
N PHE A 231 9.34 -7.27 -12.18
CA PHE A 231 7.92 -7.25 -11.81
C PHE A 231 7.26 -5.89 -12.01
N ALA A 232 8.01 -4.79 -11.97
CA ALA A 232 7.49 -3.47 -12.33
C ALA A 232 7.16 -3.38 -13.83
N ILE A 233 8.04 -3.88 -14.72
CA ILE A 233 7.76 -3.90 -16.17
C ILE A 233 6.61 -4.87 -16.53
N TYR A 234 6.44 -5.98 -15.79
CA TYR A 234 5.24 -6.82 -15.98
C TYR A 234 3.94 -6.08 -15.65
N ALA A 235 3.93 -5.18 -14.67
CA ALA A 235 2.72 -4.43 -14.30
C ALA A 235 2.32 -3.40 -15.37
N ASP A 236 3.31 -2.78 -16.03
CA ASP A 236 3.13 -1.91 -17.20
C ASP A 236 2.48 -2.65 -18.38
N GLU A 237 3.06 -3.79 -18.76
CA GLU A 237 2.58 -4.58 -19.91
C GLU A 237 1.18 -5.17 -19.68
N LEU A 238 0.84 -5.52 -18.44
CA LEU A 238 -0.51 -5.94 -18.07
C LEU A 238 -1.52 -4.79 -18.15
N LEU A 239 -1.11 -3.55 -17.81
CA LEU A 239 -1.97 -2.37 -17.92
C LEU A 239 -2.24 -2.00 -19.37
N HIS A 240 -1.23 -2.05 -20.25
CA HIS A 240 -1.43 -1.82 -21.68
C HIS A 240 -2.43 -2.81 -22.28
N ILE A 241 -2.32 -4.10 -21.95
CA ILE A 241 -3.26 -5.12 -22.42
C ILE A 241 -4.65 -4.92 -21.83
N ALA A 242 -4.77 -4.55 -20.54
CA ALA A 242 -6.07 -4.22 -19.96
C ALA A 242 -6.74 -3.04 -20.67
N ASN A 243 -5.97 -2.02 -21.09
CA ASN A 243 -6.49 -0.89 -21.85
C ASN A 243 -6.90 -1.29 -23.28
N GLU A 244 -6.11 -2.14 -23.95
CA GLU A 244 -6.43 -2.70 -25.28
C GLU A 244 -7.74 -3.53 -25.22
N LEU A 245 -7.90 -4.35 -24.18
CA LEU A 245 -9.10 -5.17 -23.93
C LEU A 245 -10.38 -4.38 -23.61
N ILE A 246 -10.25 -3.13 -23.16
CA ILE A 246 -11.38 -2.23 -22.90
C ILE A 246 -11.72 -1.41 -24.15
N SER A 247 -10.79 -1.26 -25.10
CA SER A 247 -10.97 -0.48 -26.32
C SER A 247 -11.40 -1.32 -27.54
N ASP A 248 -10.99 -2.59 -27.63
CA ASP A 248 -11.42 -3.54 -28.69
C ASP A 248 -12.87 -4.01 -28.42
N ASP A 249 -13.86 -3.15 -28.64
CA ASP A 249 -15.29 -3.51 -28.73
C ASP A 249 -15.59 -4.35 -30.00
N ASP A 250 -14.69 -4.35 -30.98
CA ASP A 250 -14.79 -5.12 -32.24
C ASP A 250 -14.41 -6.59 -32.07
N THR A 251 -15.16 -7.34 -31.24
CA THR A 251 -15.04 -8.80 -31.23
C THR A 251 -15.47 -9.35 -32.61
N PRO A 252 -14.60 -10.07 -33.35
CA PRO A 252 -15.02 -10.68 -34.60
C PRO A 252 -16.08 -11.76 -34.31
N SER A 253 -17.30 -11.52 -34.81
CA SER A 253 -18.51 -12.35 -34.66
C SER A 253 -18.29 -13.85 -34.91
N ASP A 254 -17.25 -14.21 -35.67
CA ASP A 254 -16.96 -15.57 -36.10
C ASP A 254 -16.10 -16.37 -35.09
N GLN A 255 -15.57 -15.75 -34.02
CA GLN A 255 -14.80 -16.44 -32.99
C GLN A 255 -15.59 -16.61 -31.69
N GLY A 256 -15.75 -17.87 -31.24
CA GLY A 256 -16.50 -18.18 -30.02
C GLY A 256 -15.90 -17.52 -28.78
N VAL A 257 -16.76 -16.89 -27.96
CA VAL A 257 -16.40 -16.12 -26.75
C VAL A 257 -15.39 -16.82 -25.82
N ILE A 258 -15.52 -18.14 -25.63
CA ILE A 258 -14.58 -18.92 -24.80
C ILE A 258 -13.15 -18.91 -25.38
N LEU A 259 -13.01 -19.02 -26.72
CA LEU A 259 -11.71 -19.01 -27.38
C LEU A 259 -11.00 -17.66 -27.17
N VAL A 260 -11.74 -16.56 -27.26
CA VAL A 260 -11.24 -15.20 -27.01
C VAL A 260 -10.69 -15.08 -25.59
N TYR A 261 -11.46 -15.44 -24.56
CA TYR A 261 -10.98 -15.41 -23.17
C TYR A 261 -9.79 -16.34 -22.89
N VAL A 262 -9.78 -17.55 -23.47
CA VAL A 262 -8.63 -18.47 -23.35
C VAL A 262 -7.38 -17.87 -24.00
N LEU A 263 -7.50 -17.25 -25.16
CA LEU A 263 -6.40 -16.59 -25.86
C LEU A 263 -5.86 -15.39 -25.05
N GLN A 264 -6.73 -14.62 -24.41
CA GLN A 264 -6.34 -13.53 -23.48
C GLN A 264 -5.56 -14.05 -22.26
N ILE A 265 -5.99 -15.15 -21.63
CA ILE A 265 -5.26 -15.80 -20.53
C ILE A 265 -3.87 -16.28 -21.01
N ILE A 266 -3.80 -16.87 -22.21
CA ILE A 266 -2.53 -17.28 -22.82
C ILE A 266 -1.61 -16.07 -23.07
N ARG A 267 -2.15 -14.93 -23.56
CA ARG A 267 -1.40 -13.68 -23.76
C ARG A 267 -0.76 -13.20 -22.44
N VAL A 268 -1.51 -13.23 -21.33
CA VAL A 268 -1.01 -12.89 -19.99
C VAL A 268 0.11 -13.85 -19.53
N LEU A 269 -0.04 -15.16 -19.73
CA LEU A 269 0.98 -16.15 -19.37
C LEU A 269 2.28 -15.99 -20.18
N ILE A 270 2.17 -15.65 -21.46
CA ILE A 270 3.32 -15.47 -22.37
C ILE A 270 4.22 -14.29 -21.96
N ILE A 271 3.65 -13.21 -21.43
CA ILE A 271 4.41 -12.07 -20.87
C ILE A 271 5.35 -12.54 -19.76
N GLY A 272 4.80 -13.31 -18.81
CA GLY A 272 5.57 -13.88 -17.69
C GLY A 272 6.67 -14.84 -18.16
N LEU A 273 6.42 -15.57 -19.25
CA LEU A 273 7.40 -16.50 -19.84
C LEU A 273 8.51 -15.78 -20.62
N ARG A 274 8.21 -14.66 -21.30
CA ARG A 274 9.18 -13.88 -22.10
C ARG A 274 10.41 -13.44 -21.30
N ARG A 275 10.23 -12.85 -20.11
CA ARG A 275 11.36 -12.41 -19.25
C ARG A 275 11.78 -13.44 -18.19
N TYR A 276 11.18 -14.63 -18.17
CA TYR A 276 11.61 -15.75 -17.34
C TYR A 276 13.12 -16.11 -17.49
N PRO A 277 13.73 -16.16 -18.69
CA PRO A 277 15.14 -16.52 -18.83
C PRO A 277 16.06 -15.51 -18.11
N ILE A 278 15.68 -14.23 -18.09
CA ILE A 278 16.46 -13.16 -17.45
C ILE A 278 16.50 -13.38 -15.93
N LEU A 279 15.36 -13.73 -15.33
CA LEU A 279 15.25 -14.06 -13.91
C LEU A 279 16.04 -15.34 -13.59
N ALA A 280 15.78 -16.42 -14.32
CA ALA A 280 16.45 -17.71 -14.15
C ALA A 280 17.98 -17.61 -14.31
N ALA A 281 18.50 -16.82 -15.26
CA ALA A 281 19.93 -16.59 -15.42
C ALA A 281 20.57 -15.89 -14.22
N VAL A 282 19.86 -14.92 -13.63
CA VAL A 282 20.31 -14.20 -12.44
C VAL A 282 20.21 -15.05 -11.19
N TYR A 283 19.20 -15.93 -11.09
CA TYR A 283 19.15 -16.99 -10.09
C TYR A 283 20.35 -17.92 -10.25
N LEU A 284 20.55 -18.55 -11.42
CA LEU A 284 21.61 -19.54 -11.71
C LEU A 284 23.04 -18.99 -11.60
N ASN A 285 23.28 -17.73 -11.96
CA ASN A 285 24.54 -17.01 -11.74
C ASN A 285 25.80 -17.74 -12.29
N THR A 286 25.69 -18.40 -13.45
CA THR A 286 26.84 -18.94 -14.19
C THR A 286 27.31 -17.93 -15.24
N VAL A 287 28.55 -18.05 -15.73
CA VAL A 287 29.07 -17.13 -16.78
C VAL A 287 28.23 -17.26 -18.05
N PHE A 288 27.98 -18.50 -18.50
CA PHE A 288 27.18 -18.77 -19.70
C PHE A 288 25.73 -18.25 -19.56
N THR A 289 25.02 -18.58 -18.48
CA THR A 289 23.62 -18.15 -18.31
C THR A 289 23.51 -16.62 -18.27
N LEU A 290 24.48 -15.94 -17.63
CA LEU A 290 24.53 -14.48 -17.60
C LEU A 290 24.86 -13.87 -18.97
N LEU A 291 25.75 -14.49 -19.76
CA LEU A 291 26.07 -14.05 -21.13
C LEU A 291 24.84 -14.11 -22.05
N CYS A 292 24.15 -15.25 -22.08
CA CYS A 292 22.93 -15.40 -22.88
C CYS A 292 21.84 -14.40 -22.45
N ALA A 293 21.67 -14.18 -21.14
CA ALA A 293 20.73 -13.19 -20.64
C ALA A 293 21.14 -11.74 -20.92
N THR A 294 22.44 -11.40 -20.97
CA THR A 294 22.88 -10.06 -21.42
C THR A 294 22.52 -9.79 -22.87
N LEU A 295 22.79 -10.75 -23.76
CA LEU A 295 22.50 -10.61 -25.19
C LEU A 295 20.98 -10.54 -25.42
N TYR A 296 20.20 -11.41 -24.76
CA TYR A 296 18.75 -11.38 -24.83
C TYR A 296 18.14 -10.06 -24.31
N ALA A 297 18.63 -9.55 -23.17
CA ALA A 297 18.12 -8.30 -22.61
C ALA A 297 18.43 -7.08 -23.49
N TRP A 298 19.59 -7.04 -24.15
CA TRP A 298 19.90 -5.96 -25.11
C TRP A 298 19.05 -6.05 -26.39
N PHE A 299 18.72 -7.27 -26.83
CA PHE A 299 17.84 -7.50 -27.97
C PHE A 299 16.37 -7.14 -27.65
N ASP A 300 15.84 -7.56 -26.50
CA ASP A 300 14.51 -7.16 -25.98
C ASP A 300 14.43 -5.63 -25.82
N PHE A 301 15.48 -4.99 -25.31
CA PHE A 301 15.57 -3.54 -25.17
C PHE A 301 15.53 -2.81 -26.51
N ALA A 302 16.28 -3.27 -27.52
CA ALA A 302 16.26 -2.67 -28.86
C ALA A 302 14.87 -2.81 -29.51
N ILE A 303 14.26 -4.01 -29.44
CA ILE A 303 12.92 -4.25 -29.99
C ILE A 303 11.87 -3.37 -29.28
N ALA A 304 11.92 -3.24 -27.96
CA ALA A 304 11.00 -2.40 -27.20
C ALA A 304 11.06 -0.92 -27.63
N ILE A 305 12.25 -0.39 -27.91
CA ILE A 305 12.44 0.98 -28.40
C ILE A 305 11.83 1.12 -29.81
N PHE A 306 12.15 0.22 -30.75
CA PHE A 306 11.64 0.30 -32.12
C PHE A 306 10.12 0.12 -32.18
N HIS A 307 9.57 -0.86 -31.47
CA HIS A 307 8.13 -1.13 -31.43
C HIS A 307 7.34 0.10 -30.93
N SER A 308 7.71 0.62 -29.76
CA SER A 308 7.04 1.75 -29.10
C SER A 308 7.30 3.12 -29.77
N SER A 309 8.24 3.18 -30.72
CA SER A 309 8.54 4.43 -31.47
C SER A 309 7.98 4.44 -32.90
N LEU A 310 7.86 3.28 -33.56
CA LEU A 310 7.57 3.18 -35.00
C LEU A 310 6.33 2.36 -35.37
N CYS A 311 5.86 1.48 -34.48
CA CYS A 311 4.83 0.49 -34.83
C CYS A 311 3.53 0.66 -34.04
N GLN A 312 3.65 0.92 -32.74
CA GLN A 312 2.52 1.24 -31.86
C GLN A 312 2.94 2.37 -30.93
N SER A 313 2.41 3.56 -31.18
CA SER A 313 2.66 4.76 -30.36
C SER A 313 1.38 5.15 -29.64
N ASP A 314 1.42 5.27 -28.32
CA ASP A 314 0.24 5.32 -27.43
C ASP A 314 -0.71 6.50 -27.66
N PHE A 315 -0.30 7.49 -28.45
CA PHE A 315 -1.05 8.71 -28.75
C PHE A 315 -1.37 8.93 -30.24
N TYR A 316 -0.84 8.12 -31.16
CA TYR A 316 -1.13 8.25 -32.59
C TYR A 316 -1.62 6.90 -33.14
N PRO A 317 -2.85 6.83 -33.68
CA PRO A 317 -3.40 5.58 -34.20
C PRO A 317 -2.79 5.21 -35.55
N THR A 318 -2.73 3.91 -35.82
CA THR A 318 -2.23 3.32 -37.06
C THR A 318 -3.38 2.98 -38.00
N ASP A 319 -3.11 2.91 -39.30
CA ASP A 319 -4.09 2.61 -40.36
C ASP A 319 -4.94 1.35 -40.09
N LYS A 320 -4.36 0.35 -39.41
CA LYS A 320 -5.02 -0.94 -39.06
C LYS A 320 -5.93 -0.89 -37.83
N ASN A 321 -5.80 0.15 -37.01
CA ASN A 321 -6.60 0.37 -35.79
C ASN A 321 -7.49 1.61 -35.94
N PHE A 322 -7.72 2.09 -37.16
CA PHE A 322 -8.51 3.31 -37.39
C PHE A 322 -10.01 3.07 -37.13
N ASN A 323 -10.37 3.09 -35.86
CA ASN A 323 -11.75 3.25 -35.43
C ASN A 323 -12.06 4.75 -35.35
N ASN A 324 -13.23 5.15 -35.83
CA ASN A 324 -13.65 6.56 -35.87
C ASN A 324 -13.56 7.24 -34.49
N THR A 325 -13.74 6.45 -33.42
CA THR A 325 -13.59 6.85 -32.02
C THR A 325 -12.15 7.21 -31.63
N GLU A 326 -11.13 6.46 -32.04
CA GLU A 326 -9.72 6.78 -31.76
C GLU A 326 -9.30 8.07 -32.47
N GLY A 327 -9.71 8.24 -33.73
CA GLY A 327 -9.50 9.48 -34.48
C GLY A 327 -10.12 10.70 -33.79
N GLN A 328 -11.35 10.56 -33.27
CA GLN A 328 -12.01 11.60 -32.47
C GLN A 328 -11.27 11.88 -31.15
N GLN A 329 -10.81 10.85 -30.42
CA GLN A 329 -10.01 11.04 -29.20
C GLN A 329 -8.68 11.77 -29.46
N LEU A 330 -8.05 11.56 -30.62
CA LEU A 330 -6.85 12.32 -30.99
C LEU A 330 -7.19 13.79 -31.32
N ILE A 331 -8.31 14.07 -31.97
CA ILE A 331 -8.78 15.44 -32.24
C ILE A 331 -9.02 16.19 -30.92
N THR A 332 -9.72 15.59 -29.95
CA THR A 332 -9.98 16.24 -28.65
C THR A 332 -8.70 16.49 -27.87
N LYS A 333 -7.74 15.55 -27.90
CA LYS A 333 -6.38 15.75 -27.35
C LYS A 333 -5.64 16.92 -28.01
N PHE A 334 -5.66 17.03 -29.35
CA PHE A 334 -5.02 18.15 -30.06
C PHE A 334 -5.70 19.49 -29.79
N ASN A 335 -7.03 19.52 -29.70
CA ASN A 335 -7.79 20.74 -29.39
C ASN A 335 -7.45 21.27 -27.97
N TYR A 336 -7.28 20.38 -26.99
CA TYR A 336 -7.01 20.76 -25.60
C TYR A 336 -5.53 21.06 -25.33
N TYR A 337 -4.61 20.17 -25.72
CA TYR A 337 -3.16 20.34 -25.46
C TYR A 337 -2.45 21.24 -26.49
N GLY A 338 -3.10 21.50 -27.62
CA GLY A 338 -2.57 22.22 -28.78
C GLY A 338 -1.74 21.33 -29.71
N THR A 339 -1.60 21.79 -30.96
CA THR A 339 -0.80 21.15 -32.03
C THR A 339 0.72 21.32 -31.87
N GLY A 340 1.18 21.81 -30.71
CA GLY A 340 2.60 21.97 -30.41
C GLY A 340 3.22 20.72 -29.76
N MET A 341 4.54 20.78 -29.55
CA MET A 341 5.36 19.69 -28.99
C MET A 341 4.99 19.22 -27.56
N LYS A 342 3.96 19.82 -26.92
CA LYS A 342 3.51 19.47 -25.56
C LYS A 342 3.06 18.01 -25.45
N LEU A 343 2.27 17.52 -26.42
CA LEU A 343 1.80 16.13 -26.43
C LEU A 343 2.97 15.14 -26.49
N LEU A 344 4.00 15.46 -27.29
CA LEU A 344 5.22 14.66 -27.39
C LEU A 344 6.01 14.62 -26.07
N TYR A 345 6.05 15.72 -25.31
CA TYR A 345 6.69 15.73 -23.99
C TYR A 345 5.91 14.92 -22.96
N PHE A 346 4.57 14.92 -23.00
CA PHE A 346 3.76 14.05 -22.13
C PHE A 346 3.98 12.57 -22.44
N GLN A 347 4.02 12.20 -23.73
CA GLN A 347 4.33 10.83 -24.17
C GLN A 347 5.74 10.40 -23.77
N LEU A 348 6.77 11.24 -23.96
CA LEU A 348 8.10 10.90 -23.46
C LEU A 348 8.13 10.78 -21.93
N GLY A 349 7.28 11.53 -21.23
CA GLY A 349 7.12 11.48 -19.78
C GLY A 349 6.44 10.20 -19.26
N THR A 350 5.46 9.63 -19.98
CA THR A 350 4.85 8.35 -19.61
C THR A 350 5.87 7.21 -19.61
N ASP A 351 6.79 7.22 -20.58
CA ASP A 351 7.64 6.05 -20.85
C ASP A 351 8.92 6.02 -20.00
N VAL A 352 9.24 7.12 -19.31
CA VAL A 352 10.42 7.27 -18.44
C VAL A 352 10.59 6.09 -17.47
N PRO A 353 9.56 5.63 -16.70
CA PRO A 353 9.73 4.53 -15.75
C PRO A 353 10.02 3.20 -16.44
N GLN A 354 9.39 2.92 -17.59
CA GLN A 354 9.60 1.70 -18.37
C GLN A 354 11.04 1.65 -18.90
N TYR A 355 11.50 2.69 -19.60
CA TYR A 355 12.86 2.75 -20.14
C TYR A 355 13.93 2.80 -19.03
N LEU A 356 13.66 3.43 -17.88
CA LEU A 356 14.57 3.41 -16.73
C LEU A 356 14.69 1.99 -16.12
N CYS A 357 13.60 1.24 -16.06
CA CYS A 357 13.60 -0.16 -15.62
C CYS A 357 14.36 -1.07 -16.59
N LEU A 358 14.13 -0.92 -17.91
CA LEU A 358 14.85 -1.68 -18.94
C LEU A 358 16.35 -1.33 -18.97
N ALA A 359 16.71 -0.04 -18.93
CA ALA A 359 18.10 0.42 -18.83
C ALA A 359 18.80 -0.14 -17.59
N TYR A 360 18.10 -0.22 -16.45
CA TYR A 360 18.62 -0.87 -15.25
C TYR A 360 18.98 -2.34 -15.48
N ILE A 361 18.13 -3.12 -16.16
CA ILE A 361 18.40 -4.52 -16.49
C ILE A 361 19.60 -4.63 -17.44
N SER A 362 19.59 -3.85 -18.53
CA SER A 362 20.63 -3.81 -19.57
C SER A 362 22.03 -3.48 -19.02
N ILE A 363 22.14 -2.69 -17.95
CA ILE A 363 23.40 -2.38 -17.27
C ILE A 363 23.69 -3.34 -16.11
N LYS A 364 22.67 -3.89 -15.42
CA LYS A 364 22.90 -4.80 -14.29
C LYS A 364 23.52 -6.11 -14.74
N LEU A 365 23.02 -6.69 -15.81
CA LEU A 365 23.43 -8.02 -16.26
C LEU A 365 24.92 -8.05 -16.66
N PRO A 366 25.46 -7.09 -17.47
CA PRO A 366 26.90 -7.03 -17.77
C PRO A 366 27.75 -6.78 -16.52
N VAL A 367 27.30 -5.95 -15.57
CA VAL A 367 28.03 -5.73 -14.30
C VAL A 367 28.07 -7.00 -13.45
N LEU A 368 27.02 -7.83 -13.46
CA LEU A 368 27.03 -9.15 -12.82
C LEU A 368 27.97 -10.11 -13.54
N LEU A 369 27.94 -10.16 -14.87
CA LEU A 369 28.83 -10.98 -15.71
C LEU A 369 30.32 -10.62 -15.49
N TYR A 370 30.69 -9.34 -15.58
CA TYR A 370 32.05 -8.86 -15.35
C TYR A 370 32.56 -9.22 -13.95
N ARG A 371 31.74 -9.01 -12.91
CA ARG A 371 32.08 -9.43 -11.53
C ARG A 371 32.24 -10.94 -11.41
N ARG A 372 31.50 -11.71 -12.21
CA ARG A 372 31.54 -13.17 -12.22
C ARG A 372 32.78 -13.73 -12.90
N ILE A 373 33.25 -13.07 -13.96
CA ILE A 373 34.50 -13.39 -14.65
C ILE A 373 35.69 -13.01 -13.76
N ARG A 374 35.70 -11.78 -13.21
CA ARG A 374 36.79 -11.29 -12.34
C ARG A 374 36.88 -12.00 -10.99
N ARG A 375 35.80 -12.63 -10.52
CA ARG A 375 35.77 -13.47 -9.32
C ARG A 375 35.01 -14.76 -9.66
N PRO A 376 35.71 -15.78 -10.21
CA PRO A 376 35.14 -17.10 -10.36
C PRO A 376 34.62 -17.62 -9.02
N LYS A 377 33.70 -18.59 -9.04
CA LYS A 377 33.20 -19.15 -7.79
C LYS A 377 34.29 -20.04 -7.22
N GLU A 378 34.67 -19.77 -5.98
CA GLU A 378 34.98 -20.84 -5.05
C GLU A 378 33.64 -21.55 -4.76
N THR A 379 33.26 -22.50 -5.62
CA THR A 379 32.30 -23.54 -5.23
C THR A 379 33.01 -24.44 -4.25
N ILE A 380 32.51 -24.54 -3.02
CA ILE A 380 32.87 -25.64 -2.14
C ILE A 380 32.25 -26.89 -2.77
N ASP A 381 33.10 -27.83 -3.20
CA ASP A 381 32.65 -29.00 -3.95
C ASP A 381 31.62 -29.81 -3.17
N GLY A 382 30.57 -30.25 -3.88
CA GLY A 382 29.46 -31.02 -3.32
C GLY A 382 28.35 -30.22 -2.63
N LEU A 383 28.49 -28.90 -2.43
CA LEU A 383 27.44 -28.10 -1.76
C LEU A 383 26.32 -27.67 -2.72
N THR A 384 25.06 -27.79 -2.28
CA THR A 384 23.91 -27.30 -3.06
C THR A 384 23.78 -25.78 -3.01
N ARG A 385 23.08 -25.19 -3.99
CA ARG A 385 22.86 -23.74 -4.05
C ARG A 385 22.10 -23.20 -2.84
N GLU A 386 21.09 -23.92 -2.38
CA GLU A 386 20.28 -23.54 -1.22
C GLU A 386 21.13 -23.52 0.05
N GLN A 387 22.01 -24.51 0.22
CA GLN A 387 23.01 -24.55 1.29
C GLN A 387 24.00 -23.37 1.21
N GLU A 388 24.45 -22.95 0.02
CA GLU A 388 25.25 -21.73 -0.13
C GLU A 388 24.48 -20.47 0.27
N ILE A 389 23.24 -20.32 -0.20
CA ILE A 389 22.35 -19.19 0.14
C ILE A 389 22.16 -19.13 1.66
N LEU A 390 21.91 -20.27 2.29
CA LEU A 390 21.78 -20.43 3.73
C LEU A 390 23.09 -20.11 4.47
N LEU A 391 24.26 -20.51 3.96
CA LEU A 391 25.56 -20.08 4.53
C LEU A 391 25.74 -18.55 4.55
N TYR A 392 25.13 -17.80 3.63
CA TYR A 392 25.17 -16.33 3.69
C TYR A 392 24.46 -15.76 4.93
N SER A 393 23.43 -16.43 5.45
CA SER A 393 22.71 -16.00 6.67
C SER A 393 23.58 -16.02 7.93
N SER A 394 24.72 -16.74 7.95
CA SER A 394 25.68 -16.75 9.07
C SER A 394 26.89 -15.81 8.88
N LEU A 395 26.92 -14.93 7.87
CA LEU A 395 27.99 -13.94 7.76
C LEU A 395 27.89 -12.84 8.83
N PRO A 396 29.01 -12.25 9.32
CA PRO A 396 29.00 -11.25 10.38
C PRO A 396 28.28 -9.93 10.03
N HIS A 397 27.97 -9.71 8.74
CA HIS A 397 27.19 -8.60 8.21
C HIS A 397 25.81 -9.02 7.66
N SER A 398 25.37 -10.26 7.92
CA SER A 398 24.00 -10.68 7.59
C SER A 398 23.01 -10.05 8.56
N THR A 399 21.78 -9.87 8.09
CA THR A 399 20.66 -9.35 8.88
C THR A 399 20.27 -10.28 10.02
N GLU A 400 20.35 -11.57 9.75
CA GLU A 400 20.01 -12.69 10.63
C GLU A 400 20.99 -12.73 11.81
N THR A 401 22.31 -12.61 11.54
CA THR A 401 23.33 -12.47 12.58
C THR A 401 23.13 -11.20 13.41
N GLN A 402 22.77 -10.07 12.78
CA GLN A 402 22.53 -8.81 13.50
C GLN A 402 21.27 -8.88 14.38
N TYR A 403 20.20 -9.51 13.89
CA TYR A 403 18.97 -9.77 14.64
C TYR A 403 19.24 -10.65 15.87
N VAL A 404 19.96 -11.76 15.70
CA VAL A 404 20.32 -12.67 16.81
C VAL A 404 21.24 -11.99 17.82
N ARG A 405 22.22 -11.18 17.38
CA ARG A 405 23.07 -10.37 18.28
C ARG A 405 22.28 -9.34 19.07
N ASN A 406 21.30 -8.69 18.45
CA ASN A 406 20.39 -7.76 19.13
C ASN A 406 19.51 -8.48 20.15
N LEU A 407 19.02 -9.69 19.83
CA LEU A 407 18.19 -10.50 20.72
C LEU A 407 18.93 -10.91 22.01
N PHE A 408 20.22 -11.24 21.91
CA PHE A 408 21.08 -11.54 23.06
C PHE A 408 21.67 -10.29 23.74
N GLY A 409 21.31 -9.07 23.34
CA GLY A 409 21.81 -7.83 23.95
C GLY A 409 23.31 -7.57 23.73
N ILE A 410 23.96 -8.26 22.78
CA ILE A 410 25.42 -8.21 22.55
C ILE A 410 25.86 -6.85 21.95
N ILE A 411 24.91 -6.04 21.48
CA ILE A 411 25.17 -4.71 20.90
C ILE A 411 24.69 -3.62 21.85
N VAL A 412 25.64 -2.90 22.44
CA VAL A 412 25.40 -1.58 23.05
C VAL A 412 24.90 -0.65 21.94
N ILE A 413 23.68 -0.14 22.09
CA ILE A 413 23.12 0.85 21.16
C ILE A 413 23.89 2.15 21.36
N GLY A 414 24.86 2.41 20.48
CA GLY A 414 25.53 3.70 20.41
C GLY A 414 24.49 4.82 20.18
N PRO A 415 24.64 6.00 20.81
CA PRO A 415 23.67 7.08 20.68
C PRO A 415 23.53 7.48 19.21
N SER A 416 22.31 7.36 18.67
CA SER A 416 22.03 7.61 17.25
C SER A 416 22.16 9.10 16.94
N ASN A 417 23.33 9.50 16.46
CA ASN A 417 23.71 10.89 16.24
C ASN A 417 23.10 11.45 14.93
N HIS A 418 21.78 11.63 14.90
CA HIS A 418 21.05 12.16 13.74
C HIS A 418 20.08 13.27 14.13
N ARG A 419 20.38 14.51 13.70
CA ARG A 419 19.53 15.70 13.86
C ARG A 419 18.15 15.56 13.17
N TYR A 420 18.01 14.62 12.24
CA TYR A 420 16.77 14.29 11.50
C TYR A 420 15.92 13.18 12.14
N ALA A 421 16.21 12.79 13.39
CA ALA A 421 15.53 11.67 14.05
C ALA A 421 14.02 11.88 14.30
N TRP A 422 13.49 13.11 14.24
CA TRP A 422 12.05 13.37 14.38
C TRP A 422 11.27 12.81 13.18
N ILE A 423 11.65 13.16 11.95
CA ILE A 423 10.93 12.75 10.73
C ILE A 423 11.01 11.23 10.54
N SER A 424 12.18 10.63 10.79
CA SER A 424 12.39 9.17 10.75
C SER A 424 11.58 8.40 11.81
N ARG A 425 11.14 9.04 12.90
CA ARG A 425 10.22 8.43 13.88
C ARG A 425 8.76 8.45 13.43
N TYR A 426 8.37 9.35 12.53
CA TYR A 426 6.97 9.52 12.13
C TYR A 426 6.58 8.64 10.93
N ILE A 427 7.43 8.57 9.90
CA ILE A 427 7.11 7.86 8.64
C ILE A 427 7.59 6.40 8.70
N TYR A 428 8.91 6.16 8.74
CA TYR A 428 9.47 4.82 8.82
C TYR A 428 10.82 4.81 9.55
N ARG A 429 10.85 4.24 10.76
CA ARG A 429 12.11 4.04 11.51
C ARG A 429 12.94 2.95 10.86
N TRP A 430 14.03 3.31 10.18
CA TRP A 430 14.98 2.33 9.62
C TRP A 430 15.57 1.41 10.71
N ARG A 431 15.76 0.14 10.36
CA ARG A 431 16.27 -0.93 11.23
C ARG A 431 17.25 -1.78 10.42
N ASP A 432 18.49 -1.89 10.89
CA ASP A 432 19.53 -2.67 10.20
C ASP A 432 19.35 -4.18 10.38
N ASP A 433 18.66 -4.60 11.45
CA ASP A 433 18.35 -5.98 11.81
C ASP A 433 17.07 -6.52 11.16
N PHE A 434 16.44 -5.76 10.27
CA PHE A 434 15.25 -6.20 9.54
C PHE A 434 15.35 -5.83 8.05
N ARG A 435 14.92 -6.76 7.19
CA ARG A 435 14.78 -6.54 5.75
C ARG A 435 13.45 -7.09 5.27
N PHE A 436 12.84 -6.43 4.29
CA PHE A 436 11.72 -6.98 3.55
C PHE A 436 12.17 -8.10 2.59
N SER A 437 11.24 -9.03 2.38
CA SER A 437 11.25 -10.09 1.36
C SER A 437 11.43 -9.54 -0.05
N SER A 438 11.91 -10.37 -0.98
CA SER A 438 11.92 -10.03 -2.40
C SER A 438 10.50 -9.99 -2.97
N ARG A 439 9.55 -10.77 -2.42
CA ARG A 439 8.12 -10.72 -2.79
C ARG A 439 7.53 -9.34 -2.51
N VAL A 440 7.62 -8.87 -1.26
CA VAL A 440 7.11 -7.53 -0.86
C VAL A 440 7.73 -6.43 -1.71
N LEU A 441 9.05 -6.46 -1.94
CA LEU A 441 9.72 -5.44 -2.74
C LEU A 441 9.24 -5.44 -4.20
N SER A 442 8.95 -6.63 -4.75
CA SER A 442 8.45 -6.77 -6.13
C SER A 442 7.02 -6.23 -6.25
N VAL A 443 6.11 -6.61 -5.36
CA VAL A 443 4.72 -6.12 -5.42
C VAL A 443 4.65 -4.60 -5.19
N TYR A 444 5.42 -4.04 -4.24
CA TYR A 444 5.48 -2.58 -4.07
C TYR A 444 6.06 -1.86 -5.29
N ALA A 445 7.05 -2.43 -5.98
CA ALA A 445 7.59 -1.83 -7.21
C ALA A 445 6.56 -1.83 -8.35
N SER A 446 5.83 -2.93 -8.55
CA SER A 446 4.68 -3.02 -9.45
C SER A 446 3.62 -1.98 -9.10
N VAL A 447 3.20 -1.90 -7.84
CA VAL A 447 2.18 -0.96 -7.34
C VAL A 447 2.55 0.50 -7.58
N PHE A 448 3.78 0.93 -7.27
CA PHE A 448 4.16 2.34 -7.45
C PHE A 448 4.19 2.76 -8.92
N LEU A 449 4.63 1.87 -9.81
CA LEU A 449 4.71 2.14 -11.23
C LEU A 449 3.32 2.08 -11.90
N LEU A 450 2.47 1.12 -11.52
CA LEU A 450 1.08 1.05 -11.96
C LEU A 450 0.27 2.27 -11.48
N LEU A 451 0.49 2.73 -10.24
CA LEU A 451 -0.12 3.95 -9.72
C LEU A 451 0.31 5.17 -10.53
N PHE A 452 1.60 5.28 -10.90
CA PHE A 452 2.08 6.32 -11.80
C PHE A 452 1.33 6.29 -13.14
N PHE A 453 1.32 5.16 -13.85
CA PHE A 453 0.69 5.08 -15.17
C PHE A 453 -0.80 5.43 -15.14
N ILE A 454 -1.55 4.90 -14.16
CA ILE A 454 -2.98 5.19 -14.03
C ILE A 454 -3.21 6.67 -13.67
N THR A 455 -2.42 7.27 -12.78
CA THR A 455 -2.56 8.70 -12.48
C THR A 455 -2.33 9.57 -13.72
N VAL A 456 -1.36 9.21 -14.57
CA VAL A 456 -1.06 9.95 -15.80
C VAL A 456 -2.12 9.72 -16.88
N GLN A 457 -2.59 8.48 -17.08
CA GLN A 457 -3.70 8.17 -17.99
C GLN A 457 -4.99 8.91 -17.60
N MET A 458 -5.34 8.93 -16.31
CA MET A 458 -6.49 9.67 -15.79
C MET A 458 -6.35 11.18 -16.05
N ILE A 459 -5.17 11.77 -15.88
CA ILE A 459 -4.94 13.18 -16.21
C ILE A 459 -5.07 13.43 -17.73
N LEU A 460 -4.45 12.59 -18.56
CA LEU A 460 -4.36 12.81 -20.01
C LEU A 460 -5.68 12.55 -20.76
N HIS A 461 -6.50 11.62 -20.28
CA HIS A 461 -7.82 11.33 -20.88
C HIS A 461 -8.94 12.11 -20.17
N GLY A 462 -8.85 12.33 -18.85
CA GLY A 462 -9.87 13.01 -18.07
C GLY A 462 -9.97 14.51 -18.35
N LEU A 463 -8.85 15.22 -18.55
CA LEU A 463 -8.86 16.66 -18.78
C LEU A 463 -9.64 17.12 -20.03
N PRO A 464 -9.42 16.58 -21.25
CA PRO A 464 -10.19 16.99 -22.43
C PRO A 464 -11.68 16.63 -22.27
N LEU A 465 -11.99 15.43 -21.77
CA LEU A 465 -13.37 14.98 -21.54
C LEU A 465 -14.12 15.90 -20.55
N LEU A 466 -13.48 16.30 -19.45
CA LEU A 466 -14.07 17.21 -18.47
C LEU A 466 -14.33 18.61 -19.03
N HIS A 467 -13.53 19.06 -20.00
CA HIS A 467 -13.76 20.34 -20.66
C HIS A 467 -15.06 20.33 -21.50
N GLU A 468 -15.29 19.26 -22.26
CA GLU A 468 -16.53 19.08 -23.04
C GLU A 468 -17.76 18.86 -22.13
N LEU A 469 -17.60 18.09 -21.05
CA LEU A 469 -18.63 17.93 -20.01
C LEU A 469 -18.97 19.27 -19.33
N GLN A 470 -17.98 20.12 -19.07
CA GLN A 470 -18.21 21.43 -18.45
C GLN A 470 -19.01 22.37 -19.37
N GLN A 471 -18.71 22.39 -20.67
CA GLN A 471 -19.45 23.20 -21.64
C GLN A 471 -20.91 22.72 -21.80
N SER A 472 -21.10 21.40 -21.94
CA SER A 472 -22.43 20.80 -22.10
C SER A 472 -23.29 20.94 -20.83
N LEU A 473 -22.72 20.75 -19.64
CA LEU A 473 -23.42 20.97 -18.36
C LEU A 473 -23.82 22.43 -18.17
N GLN A 474 -22.95 23.40 -18.49
CA GLN A 474 -23.30 24.82 -18.37
C GLN A 474 -24.43 25.21 -19.34
N ALA A 475 -24.40 24.70 -20.58
CA ALA A 475 -25.48 24.92 -21.55
C ALA A 475 -26.83 24.32 -21.07
N TRP A 476 -26.80 23.13 -20.45
CA TRP A 476 -27.99 22.50 -19.85
C TRP A 476 -28.54 23.31 -18.66
N ILE A 477 -27.66 23.86 -17.83
CA ILE A 477 -28.03 24.73 -16.70
C ILE A 477 -28.68 26.03 -17.21
N ASP A 478 -28.07 26.68 -18.20
CA ASP A 478 -28.60 27.92 -18.78
C ASP A 478 -29.98 27.67 -19.45
N PHE A 479 -30.18 26.50 -20.07
CA PHE A 479 -31.48 26.05 -20.59
C PHE A 479 -32.53 25.86 -19.48
N ILE A 480 -32.20 25.15 -18.39
CA ILE A 480 -33.13 25.00 -17.25
C ILE A 480 -33.49 26.36 -16.62
N ILE A 481 -32.52 27.26 -16.46
CA ILE A 481 -32.77 28.58 -15.86
C ILE A 481 -33.74 29.40 -16.71
N SER A 482 -33.58 29.39 -18.04
CA SER A 482 -34.48 30.08 -18.97
C SER A 482 -35.87 29.43 -19.08
N ALA A 483 -36.00 28.12 -18.82
CA ALA A 483 -37.29 27.46 -18.69
C ALA A 483 -38.03 27.80 -17.38
N ILE A 484 -37.31 28.06 -16.28
CA ILE A 484 -37.88 28.38 -14.96
C ILE A 484 -38.20 29.88 -14.81
N LYS A 485 -37.39 30.76 -15.40
CA LYS A 485 -37.60 32.22 -15.42
C LYS A 485 -37.77 32.71 -16.87
N PRO A 486 -38.99 32.91 -17.37
CA PRO A 486 -39.18 33.56 -18.67
C PRO A 486 -38.60 34.99 -18.63
N PRO A 487 -38.02 35.50 -19.73
CA PRO A 487 -37.42 36.83 -19.76
C PRO A 487 -38.48 37.93 -19.58
N ARG A 488 -38.25 38.87 -18.66
CA ARG A 488 -38.97 40.16 -18.64
C ARG A 488 -38.50 40.99 -19.85
N GLU A 489 -39.44 41.55 -20.60
CA GLU A 489 -39.19 42.10 -21.96
C GLU A 489 -38.21 43.28 -22.05
N ASN A 490 -37.93 44.00 -20.95
CA ASN A 490 -37.26 45.30 -21.01
C ASN A 490 -35.86 45.33 -20.37
N SER A 491 -34.92 44.52 -20.88
CA SER A 491 -33.49 44.87 -20.86
C SER A 491 -32.65 43.95 -21.77
N ALA A 492 -32.13 44.48 -22.88
CA ALA A 492 -31.24 43.74 -23.80
C ALA A 492 -29.80 43.59 -23.27
N GLN A 493 -29.63 43.33 -21.97
CA GLN A 493 -28.33 43.09 -21.35
C GLN A 493 -28.22 41.61 -21.01
N LYS A 494 -27.35 40.93 -21.77
CA LYS A 494 -27.06 39.49 -21.70
C LYS A 494 -26.59 39.12 -20.29
N THR A 495 -27.52 38.73 -19.41
CA THR A 495 -27.25 38.33 -18.04
C THR A 495 -26.38 37.08 -18.06
N LYS A 496 -25.08 37.25 -17.74
CA LYS A 496 -24.23 36.10 -17.36
C LYS A 496 -24.97 35.36 -16.24
N SER A 497 -25.21 34.07 -16.44
CA SER A 497 -26.03 33.28 -15.51
C SER A 497 -25.49 33.40 -14.08
N GLU A 498 -26.41 33.67 -13.15
CA GLU A 498 -26.12 33.85 -11.72
C GLU A 498 -25.51 32.58 -11.11
N PHE A 499 -25.74 31.42 -11.75
CA PHE A 499 -25.16 30.13 -11.40
C PHE A 499 -24.11 29.67 -12.43
N GLN A 500 -22.85 30.08 -12.22
CA GLN A 500 -21.70 29.54 -12.96
C GLN A 500 -21.14 28.33 -12.23
N LEU A 501 -21.10 27.17 -12.91
CA LEU A 501 -20.49 25.95 -12.37
C LEU A 501 -19.01 26.22 -11.97
N PRO A 502 -18.51 25.71 -10.83
CA PRO A 502 -17.08 25.74 -10.54
C PRO A 502 -16.30 24.96 -11.62
N ASP A 503 -15.07 25.40 -11.89
CA ASP A 503 -14.23 24.84 -12.94
C ASP A 503 -13.90 23.36 -12.65
N LEU A 504 -14.45 22.45 -13.45
CA LEU A 504 -14.37 21.00 -13.20
C LEU A 504 -12.93 20.49 -13.34
N ILE A 505 -12.14 21.15 -14.20
CA ILE A 505 -10.70 20.90 -14.38
C ILE A 505 -9.94 21.17 -13.08
N GLN A 506 -10.13 22.34 -12.45
CA GLN A 506 -9.50 22.65 -11.16
C GLN A 506 -9.89 21.63 -10.08
N VAL A 507 -11.18 21.28 -10.00
CA VAL A 507 -11.70 20.30 -9.03
C VAL A 507 -11.07 18.92 -9.22
N TYR A 508 -10.93 18.47 -10.46
CA TYR A 508 -10.34 17.17 -10.82
C TYR A 508 -8.86 17.06 -10.44
N LEU A 509 -8.08 18.11 -10.69
CA LEU A 509 -6.67 18.15 -10.30
C LEU A 509 -6.49 18.15 -8.77
N ILE A 510 -7.37 18.85 -8.04
CA ILE A 510 -7.40 18.82 -6.57
C ILE A 510 -7.75 17.41 -6.08
N ALA A 511 -8.76 16.76 -6.66
CA ALA A 511 -9.16 15.40 -6.27
C ALA A 511 -8.03 14.38 -6.51
N ILE A 512 -7.39 14.36 -7.68
CA ILE A 512 -6.29 13.42 -7.99
C ILE A 512 -5.08 13.63 -7.06
N THR A 513 -4.75 14.87 -6.73
CA THR A 513 -3.63 15.13 -5.81
C THR A 513 -3.95 14.70 -4.37
N ILE A 514 -5.19 14.87 -3.92
CA ILE A 514 -5.68 14.33 -2.64
C ILE A 514 -5.66 12.78 -2.65
N THR A 515 -6.08 12.13 -3.73
CA THR A 515 -6.15 10.66 -3.78
C THR A 515 -4.75 10.04 -3.79
N LEU A 516 -3.86 10.58 -4.63
CA LEU A 516 -2.46 10.15 -4.70
C LEU A 516 -1.77 10.28 -3.33
N THR A 517 -1.99 11.39 -2.62
CA THR A 517 -1.40 11.58 -1.28
C THR A 517 -2.00 10.64 -0.24
N ILE A 518 -3.31 10.38 -0.25
CA ILE A 518 -3.93 9.38 0.64
C ILE A 518 -3.35 7.99 0.39
N ILE A 519 -3.30 7.55 -0.87
CA ILE A 519 -2.85 6.20 -1.25
C ILE A 519 -1.37 5.99 -0.94
N ILE A 520 -0.50 6.95 -1.25
CA ILE A 520 0.92 6.89 -0.89
C ILE A 520 1.11 6.79 0.63
N ASN A 521 0.33 7.55 1.43
CA ASN A 521 0.38 7.44 2.88
C ASN A 521 -0.09 6.06 3.38
N GLN A 522 -1.17 5.51 2.84
CA GLN A 522 -1.65 4.17 3.20
C GLN A 522 -0.63 3.08 2.85
N LEU A 523 0.07 3.19 1.71
CA LEU A 523 1.17 2.29 1.33
C LEU A 523 2.33 2.32 2.34
N PHE A 524 2.74 3.51 2.81
CA PHE A 524 3.77 3.60 3.85
C PHE A 524 3.31 3.01 5.19
N VAL A 525 2.05 3.23 5.58
CA VAL A 525 1.49 2.65 6.82
C VAL A 525 1.43 1.13 6.72
N MET A 526 0.98 0.57 5.60
CA MET A 526 0.97 -0.87 5.36
C MET A 526 2.39 -1.48 5.40
N LEU A 527 3.40 -0.77 4.88
CA LEU A 527 4.80 -1.22 4.96
C LEU A 527 5.31 -1.25 6.42
N VAL A 528 4.86 -0.32 7.27
CA VAL A 528 5.14 -0.34 8.72
C VAL A 528 4.40 -1.51 9.39
N ALA A 529 3.14 -1.76 9.02
CA ALA A 529 2.31 -2.85 9.54
C ALA A 529 2.90 -4.23 9.20
N ILE A 530 3.19 -4.52 7.93
CA ILE A 530 3.87 -5.76 7.48
C ILE A 530 5.08 -6.08 8.36
N ARG A 531 5.92 -5.08 8.68
CA ARG A 531 7.08 -5.27 9.55
C ARG A 531 6.70 -5.51 11.01
N ARG A 532 5.73 -4.77 11.56
CA ARG A 532 5.26 -4.95 12.96
C ARG A 532 4.74 -6.37 13.12
N ASN A 533 3.85 -6.76 12.22
CA ASN A 533 3.11 -8.01 12.24
C ASN A 533 4.04 -9.21 12.01
N LEU A 534 4.99 -9.13 11.08
CA LEU A 534 6.01 -10.18 10.90
C LEU A 534 6.95 -10.30 12.13
N LEU A 535 7.26 -9.20 12.82
CA LEU A 535 8.04 -9.22 14.07
C LEU A 535 7.25 -9.74 15.28
N GLN A 536 5.91 -9.64 15.27
CA GLN A 536 5.01 -10.27 16.23
C GLN A 536 4.88 -11.78 15.95
N ALA A 537 4.69 -12.17 14.69
CA ALA A 537 4.69 -13.57 14.26
C ALA A 537 5.98 -14.30 14.65
N PHE A 538 7.16 -13.68 14.47
CA PHE A 538 8.44 -14.25 14.93
C PHE A 538 8.54 -14.47 16.44
N ARG A 539 7.67 -13.86 17.26
CA ARG A 539 7.57 -14.04 18.71
C ARG A 539 6.50 -15.04 19.14
N GLY A 540 5.59 -15.44 18.24
CA GLY A 540 4.35 -16.12 18.60
C GLY A 540 3.41 -15.21 19.39
N ASP A 541 3.27 -13.94 18.97
CA ASP A 541 2.39 -12.95 19.58
C ASP A 541 1.17 -12.71 18.66
N ASP A 542 0.09 -13.45 18.90
CA ASP A 542 -1.10 -13.54 18.04
C ASP A 542 -2.14 -12.44 18.35
N CYS A 543 -1.71 -11.30 18.91
CA CYS A 543 -2.64 -10.21 19.27
C CYS A 543 -3.30 -9.51 18.06
N GLU A 544 -2.61 -9.46 16.91
CA GLU A 544 -3.01 -8.70 15.71
C GLU A 544 -3.31 -9.58 14.48
N ILE A 545 -2.88 -10.84 14.48
CA ILE A 545 -3.11 -11.80 13.39
C ILE A 545 -3.72 -13.06 14.02
N PRO A 546 -4.74 -13.69 13.41
CA PRO A 546 -5.30 -14.94 13.89
C PRO A 546 -4.22 -16.04 14.00
N GLN A 547 -4.27 -16.76 15.13
CA GLN A 547 -3.32 -17.82 15.45
C GLN A 547 -3.35 -18.92 14.37
N ARG A 548 -2.17 -19.41 14.00
CA ARG A 548 -2.03 -20.51 13.05
C ARG A 548 -2.45 -21.83 13.70
N THR A 549 -3.56 -22.42 13.23
CA THR A 549 -3.86 -23.83 13.50
C THR A 549 -3.23 -24.74 12.42
N PRO A 550 -3.02 -26.05 12.68
CA PRO A 550 -2.43 -26.97 11.71
C PRO A 550 -3.39 -27.39 10.58
N SER A 551 -4.71 -27.38 10.80
CA SER A 551 -5.73 -27.68 9.78
C SER A 551 -5.67 -26.69 8.62
N ASP A 552 -5.41 -25.42 8.94
CA ASP A 552 -5.53 -24.30 7.99
C ASP A 552 -4.27 -24.15 7.12
N SER A 553 -3.35 -25.13 7.17
CA SER A 553 -2.07 -25.07 6.45
C SER A 553 -2.21 -25.07 4.92
N ILE A 554 -3.24 -25.75 4.39
CA ILE A 554 -3.59 -25.73 2.96
C ILE A 554 -4.14 -24.35 2.60
N GLU A 555 -5.10 -23.83 3.37
CA GLU A 555 -5.71 -22.51 3.18
C GLU A 555 -4.67 -21.39 3.24
N GLN A 556 -3.83 -21.35 4.29
CA GLN A 556 -2.76 -20.36 4.44
C GLN A 556 -1.78 -20.37 3.26
N THR A 557 -1.52 -21.55 2.68
CA THR A 557 -0.66 -21.69 1.49
C THR A 557 -1.35 -21.10 0.26
N GLY A 558 -2.62 -21.43 0.02
CA GLY A 558 -3.43 -20.84 -1.05
C GLY A 558 -3.54 -19.33 -0.93
N SER A 559 -3.98 -18.84 0.22
CA SER A 559 -4.05 -17.42 0.59
C SER A 559 -2.71 -16.69 0.37
N SER A 560 -1.56 -17.31 0.69
CA SER A 560 -0.25 -16.72 0.40
C SER A 560 0.08 -16.57 -1.10
N VAL A 561 -0.54 -17.34 -2.00
CA VAL A 561 -0.37 -17.20 -3.46
C VAL A 561 -1.16 -16.01 -3.98
N HIS A 562 -2.41 -15.83 -3.52
CA HIS A 562 -3.29 -14.75 -3.96
C HIS A 562 -2.84 -13.35 -3.51
N PHE A 563 -2.11 -13.23 -2.40
CA PHE A 563 -1.67 -11.95 -1.80
C PHE A 563 -1.16 -10.89 -2.80
N ALA A 564 -0.31 -11.28 -3.76
CA ALA A 564 0.28 -10.32 -4.70
C ALA A 564 -0.75 -9.75 -5.70
N GLY A 565 -1.62 -10.60 -6.24
CA GLY A 565 -2.67 -10.21 -7.18
C GLY A 565 -3.78 -9.43 -6.48
N TYR A 566 -4.23 -9.90 -5.31
CA TYR A 566 -5.24 -9.21 -4.50
C TYR A 566 -4.75 -7.83 -4.07
N PHE A 567 -3.50 -7.67 -3.64
CA PHE A 567 -3.00 -6.34 -3.27
C PHE A 567 -3.03 -5.35 -4.44
N ILE A 568 -2.70 -5.78 -5.66
CA ILE A 568 -2.80 -4.90 -6.85
C ILE A 568 -4.28 -4.59 -7.16
N GLY A 569 -5.17 -5.60 -7.18
CA GLY A 569 -6.59 -5.42 -7.51
C GLY A 569 -7.36 -4.53 -6.51
N TYR A 570 -7.17 -4.74 -5.21
CA TYR A 570 -7.80 -3.91 -4.17
C TYR A 570 -7.23 -2.48 -4.16
N LEU A 571 -5.97 -2.29 -4.54
CA LEU A 571 -5.38 -0.96 -4.70
C LEU A 571 -5.96 -0.22 -5.90
N LEU A 572 -6.16 -0.89 -7.05
CA LEU A 572 -6.84 -0.33 -8.22
C LEU A 572 -8.25 0.15 -7.87
N TRP A 573 -9.07 -0.73 -7.29
CA TRP A 573 -10.45 -0.41 -6.91
C TRP A 573 -10.53 0.69 -5.86
N GLY A 574 -9.69 0.63 -4.82
CA GLY A 574 -9.68 1.67 -3.81
C GLY A 574 -9.11 3.01 -4.30
N TYR A 575 -8.18 3.03 -5.27
CA TYR A 575 -7.77 4.27 -5.95
C TYR A 575 -8.95 4.93 -6.66
N MET A 576 -9.77 4.15 -7.39
CA MET A 576 -10.98 4.66 -8.05
C MET A 576 -12.03 5.15 -7.04
N LEU A 577 -12.32 4.39 -5.99
CA LEU A 577 -13.32 4.76 -4.97
C LEU A 577 -12.91 5.99 -4.15
N VAL A 578 -11.64 6.06 -3.72
CA VAL A 578 -11.09 7.28 -3.09
C VAL A 578 -11.09 8.43 -4.10
N GLY A 579 -10.85 8.16 -5.39
CA GLY A 579 -10.99 9.08 -6.53
C GLY A 579 -12.34 9.79 -6.56
N VAL A 580 -13.41 9.02 -6.66
CA VAL A 580 -14.79 9.52 -6.69
C VAL A 580 -15.15 10.25 -5.40
N LEU A 581 -14.75 9.72 -4.23
CA LEU A 581 -15.00 10.38 -2.95
C LEU A 581 -14.29 11.76 -2.85
N ALA A 582 -13.03 11.84 -3.27
CA ALA A 582 -12.28 13.09 -3.29
C ALA A 582 -12.85 14.08 -4.31
N MET A 583 -13.34 13.61 -5.47
CA MET A 583 -14.05 14.43 -6.43
C MET A 583 -15.31 15.07 -5.82
N ILE A 584 -16.14 14.29 -5.14
CA ILE A 584 -17.36 14.80 -4.48
C ILE A 584 -16.99 15.85 -3.41
N ILE A 585 -15.98 15.58 -2.59
CA ILE A 585 -15.52 16.50 -1.54
C ILE A 585 -14.95 17.80 -2.16
N ALA A 586 -14.17 17.70 -3.22
CA ALA A 586 -13.59 18.84 -3.92
C ALA A 586 -14.66 19.66 -4.67
N LEU A 587 -15.66 19.02 -5.29
CA LEU A 587 -16.83 19.68 -5.89
C LEU A 587 -17.58 20.50 -4.84
N ILE A 588 -17.89 19.91 -3.67
CA ILE A 588 -18.57 20.60 -2.58
C ILE A 588 -17.72 21.77 -2.07
N GLY A 589 -16.42 21.57 -1.86
CA GLY A 589 -15.49 22.61 -1.40
C GLY A 589 -15.36 23.79 -2.37
N CYS A 590 -15.14 23.53 -3.66
CA CYS A 590 -15.03 24.56 -4.68
C CYS A 590 -16.37 25.27 -4.93
N SER A 591 -17.49 24.55 -4.88
CA SER A 591 -18.84 25.16 -4.94
C SER A 591 -19.06 26.11 -3.76
N PHE A 592 -18.71 25.69 -2.55
CA PHE A 592 -18.82 26.52 -1.34
C PHE A 592 -17.99 27.79 -1.45
N ILE A 593 -16.72 27.68 -1.89
CA ILE A 593 -15.80 28.82 -2.05
C ILE A 593 -16.30 29.79 -3.14
N ARG A 594 -16.77 29.27 -4.29
CA ARG A 594 -17.15 30.12 -5.43
C ARG A 594 -18.53 30.75 -5.29
N PHE A 595 -19.53 30.02 -4.81
CA PHE A 595 -20.87 30.58 -4.63
C PHE A 595 -20.98 31.49 -3.41
N GLY A 596 -20.14 31.28 -2.39
CA GLY A 596 -20.08 32.16 -1.23
C GLY A 596 -21.46 32.41 -0.60
N SER A 597 -22.38 31.45 -0.69
CA SER A 597 -23.77 31.62 -0.26
C SER A 597 -23.85 31.54 1.26
N VAL A 598 -23.38 32.60 1.90
CA VAL A 598 -23.39 32.76 3.35
C VAL A 598 -24.80 32.51 3.86
N ARG A 599 -25.85 32.97 3.16
CA ARG A 599 -27.26 32.72 3.50
C ARG A 599 -27.63 31.23 3.59
N PHE A 600 -27.24 30.38 2.63
CA PHE A 600 -27.55 28.94 2.69
C PHE A 600 -26.76 28.24 3.80
N VAL A 601 -25.47 28.58 3.94
CA VAL A 601 -24.60 28.03 4.99
C VAL A 601 -25.09 28.45 6.37
N GLU A 602 -25.44 29.71 6.54
CA GLU A 602 -26.01 30.31 7.75
C GLU A 602 -27.35 29.67 8.09
N TYR A 603 -28.23 29.38 7.12
CA TYR A 603 -29.48 28.68 7.35
C TYR A 603 -29.25 27.24 7.86
N ILE A 604 -28.39 26.47 7.19
CA ILE A 604 -28.03 25.12 7.63
C ILE A 604 -27.34 25.16 9.01
N LEU A 605 -26.46 26.12 9.24
CA LEU A 605 -25.74 26.29 10.51
C LEU A 605 -26.66 26.74 11.65
N LYS A 606 -27.61 27.66 11.39
CA LYS A 606 -28.70 28.05 12.32
C LYS A 606 -29.54 26.85 12.74
N SER A 607 -29.83 25.93 11.82
CA SER A 607 -30.57 24.70 12.09
C SER A 607 -29.74 23.64 12.83
N ALA A 608 -28.48 23.46 12.43
CA ALA A 608 -27.60 22.42 12.98
C ALA A 608 -26.96 22.76 14.34
N ILE A 609 -26.61 24.04 14.59
CA ILE A 609 -25.96 24.47 15.85
C ILE A 609 -26.77 24.07 17.09
N PRO A 610 -28.09 24.37 17.20
CA PRO A 610 -28.87 24.02 18.39
C PRO A 610 -28.88 22.51 18.68
N VAL A 611 -29.04 21.69 17.63
CA VAL A 611 -29.02 20.23 17.73
C VAL A 611 -27.65 19.75 18.22
N LEU A 612 -26.56 20.21 17.60
CA LEU A 612 -25.19 19.85 18.01
C LEU A 612 -24.85 20.33 19.42
N LEU A 613 -25.34 21.51 19.83
CA LEU A 613 -25.15 22.05 21.18
C LEU A 613 -25.85 21.18 22.21
N ILE A 614 -27.10 20.78 22.00
CA ILE A 614 -27.83 19.87 22.89
C ILE A 614 -27.10 18.52 23.01
N ILE A 615 -26.64 17.94 21.90
CA ILE A 615 -25.84 16.70 21.91
C ILE A 615 -24.55 16.87 22.74
N GLY A 616 -23.80 17.94 22.48
CA GLY A 616 -22.52 18.22 23.14
C GLY A 616 -22.67 18.53 24.63
N PHE A 617 -23.64 19.36 24.99
CA PHE A 617 -23.95 19.73 26.37
C PHE A 617 -24.42 18.52 27.18
N LYS A 618 -25.35 17.72 26.64
CA LYS A 618 -25.78 16.46 27.27
C LYS A 618 -24.61 15.50 27.46
N GLY A 619 -23.79 15.29 26.43
CA GLY A 619 -22.59 14.46 26.52
C GLY A 619 -21.60 14.93 27.58
N TYR A 620 -21.43 16.25 27.72
CA TYR A 620 -20.59 16.87 28.76
C TYR A 620 -21.19 16.69 30.17
N LEU A 621 -22.49 16.93 30.36
CA LEU A 621 -23.17 16.67 31.62
C LEU A 621 -23.06 15.20 32.04
N ASN A 622 -23.21 14.26 31.10
CA ASN A 622 -23.05 12.83 31.36
C ASN A 622 -21.60 12.49 31.80
N ASP A 623 -20.59 13.02 31.11
CA ASP A 623 -19.16 12.87 31.48
C ASP A 623 -18.85 13.52 32.85
N LEU A 624 -19.54 14.60 33.23
CA LEU A 624 -19.31 15.35 34.47
C LEU A 624 -20.02 14.72 35.68
N LEU A 625 -21.31 14.40 35.56
CA LEU A 625 -22.10 13.74 36.59
C LEU A 625 -21.58 12.33 36.88
N SER A 626 -21.16 11.58 35.85
CA SER A 626 -20.51 10.29 36.06
C SER A 626 -19.21 10.41 36.86
N GLN A 627 -18.35 11.38 36.54
CA GLN A 627 -17.09 11.56 37.24
C GLN A 627 -17.29 11.96 38.72
N TYR A 628 -18.10 12.98 39.02
CA TYR A 628 -18.14 13.57 40.37
C TYR A 628 -19.31 13.12 41.25
N VAL A 629 -20.41 12.63 40.67
CA VAL A 629 -21.65 12.34 41.42
C VAL A 629 -21.98 10.85 41.46
N PHE A 630 -21.82 10.13 40.34
CA PHE A 630 -22.16 8.71 40.28
C PHE A 630 -21.01 7.79 40.70
N LEU A 631 -19.77 8.00 40.25
CA LEU A 631 -18.64 7.11 40.54
C LEU A 631 -17.88 7.50 41.82
N HIS A 632 -17.21 6.51 42.41
CA HIS A 632 -16.32 6.69 43.55
C HIS A 632 -14.90 7.10 43.11
N GLN A 633 -14.21 7.91 43.93
CA GLN A 633 -12.85 8.42 43.67
C GLN A 633 -12.68 9.08 42.27
N ASP A 634 -13.59 9.99 41.91
CA ASP A 634 -13.56 10.76 40.65
C ASP A 634 -13.38 9.91 39.38
N GLY A 635 -13.98 8.70 39.36
CA GLY A 635 -13.91 7.77 38.24
C GLY A 635 -12.64 6.91 38.16
N ASN A 636 -11.81 6.87 39.21
CA ASN A 636 -10.66 5.95 39.25
C ASN A 636 -11.06 4.48 39.47
N THR A 637 -12.25 4.22 40.04
CA THR A 637 -12.81 2.86 40.19
C THR A 637 -14.22 2.80 39.60
N LEU A 638 -14.59 1.66 39.02
CA LEU A 638 -15.94 1.42 38.51
C LEU A 638 -16.86 0.95 39.66
N SER A 639 -17.08 1.84 40.63
CA SER A 639 -17.99 1.64 41.76
C SER A 639 -18.92 2.82 41.91
N LEU A 640 -20.22 2.56 42.15
CA LEU A 640 -21.25 3.60 42.24
C LEU A 640 -21.35 4.13 43.68
N LYS A 641 -21.21 5.45 43.86
CA LYS A 641 -21.41 6.16 45.12
C LYS A 641 -22.91 6.35 45.42
N ASN A 642 -23.64 6.96 44.48
CA ASN A 642 -25.05 7.34 44.66
C ASN A 642 -25.99 6.55 43.75
N ARG A 643 -26.19 5.24 44.06
CA ARG A 643 -27.00 4.32 43.23
C ARG A 643 -28.42 4.83 42.95
N ARG A 644 -29.12 5.41 43.94
CA ARG A 644 -30.48 5.95 43.76
C ARG A 644 -30.54 7.08 42.71
N LEU A 645 -29.64 8.06 42.84
CA LEU A 645 -29.56 9.20 41.92
C LEU A 645 -29.22 8.75 40.50
N PHE A 646 -28.33 7.76 40.36
CA PHE A 646 -27.99 7.17 39.06
C PHE A 646 -29.21 6.52 38.38
N MET A 647 -30.06 5.80 39.12
CA MET A 647 -31.27 5.20 38.54
C MET A 647 -32.28 6.25 38.05
N VAL A 648 -32.52 7.30 38.85
CA VAL A 648 -33.39 8.42 38.44
C VAL A 648 -32.82 9.13 37.20
N PHE A 649 -31.51 9.35 37.17
CA PHE A 649 -30.84 9.97 36.02
C PHE A 649 -30.96 9.12 34.75
N VAL A 650 -30.71 7.81 34.84
CA VAL A 650 -30.86 6.89 33.69
C VAL A 650 -32.30 6.87 33.17
N TYR A 651 -33.30 6.91 34.06
CA TYR A 651 -34.72 6.96 33.66
C TYR A 651 -35.05 8.21 32.83
N PHE A 652 -34.66 9.41 33.27
CA PHE A 652 -34.89 10.63 32.48
C PHE A 652 -34.00 10.69 31.22
N ASN A 653 -32.76 10.19 31.31
CA ASN A 653 -31.83 10.22 30.19
C ASN A 653 -32.26 9.29 29.03
N PHE A 654 -33.01 8.22 29.32
CA PHE A 654 -33.56 7.27 28.33
C PHE A 654 -34.30 7.96 27.18
N PHE A 655 -35.24 8.87 27.49
CA PHE A 655 -36.02 9.58 26.48
C PHE A 655 -35.13 10.44 25.56
N LEU A 656 -34.11 11.08 26.13
CA LEU A 656 -33.13 11.85 25.37
C LEU A 656 -32.13 10.96 24.62
N ASP A 657 -31.84 9.74 25.10
CA ASP A 657 -30.93 8.78 24.46
C ASP A 657 -31.57 8.16 23.22
N ALA A 658 -32.89 7.98 23.19
CA ALA A 658 -33.60 7.48 22.01
C ALA A 658 -33.35 8.35 20.76
N PHE A 659 -33.50 9.67 20.87
CA PHE A 659 -33.19 10.61 19.80
C PHE A 659 -31.69 10.65 19.44
N LEU A 660 -30.80 10.57 20.43
CA LEU A 660 -29.36 10.45 20.17
C LEU A 660 -28.99 9.14 19.45
N GLY A 661 -29.72 8.05 19.71
CA GLY A 661 -29.53 6.75 19.07
C GLY A 661 -29.77 6.80 17.55
N LEU A 662 -30.76 7.57 17.10
CA LEU A 662 -31.01 7.81 15.67
C LEU A 662 -29.84 8.55 15.01
N ILE A 663 -29.40 9.67 15.60
CA ILE A 663 -28.25 10.45 15.08
C ILE A 663 -26.95 9.63 15.13
N SER A 664 -26.75 8.86 16.20
CA SER A 664 -25.62 7.93 16.32
C SER A 664 -25.66 6.81 15.27
N SER A 665 -26.84 6.36 14.85
CA SER A 665 -26.98 5.34 13.79
C SER A 665 -26.58 5.90 12.42
N ILE A 666 -27.00 7.12 12.09
CA ILE A 666 -26.58 7.81 10.85
C ILE A 666 -25.06 8.03 10.86
N THR A 667 -24.49 8.54 11.95
CA THR A 667 -23.03 8.75 12.04
C THR A 667 -22.23 7.45 12.06
N ARG A 668 -22.80 6.33 12.55
CA ARG A 668 -22.21 4.98 12.43
C ARG A 668 -22.11 4.58 10.96
N ILE A 669 -23.20 4.66 10.20
CA ILE A 669 -23.22 4.32 8.77
C ILE A 669 -22.21 5.19 7.99
N GLY A 670 -22.24 6.51 8.17
CA GLY A 670 -21.31 7.43 7.51
C GLY A 670 -19.84 7.14 7.81
N ARG A 671 -19.48 6.88 9.08
CA ARG A 671 -18.11 6.50 9.46
C ARG A 671 -17.70 5.14 8.90
N SER A 672 -18.62 4.17 8.83
CA SER A 672 -18.36 2.86 8.22
C SER A 672 -18.10 2.98 6.72
N ILE A 673 -18.87 3.79 5.97
CA ILE A 673 -18.65 4.01 4.52
C ILE A 673 -17.31 4.69 4.27
N ILE A 674 -17.03 5.80 4.97
CA ILE A 674 -15.77 6.54 4.83
C ILE A 674 -14.56 5.67 5.23
N GLY A 675 -14.69 4.90 6.32
CA GLY A 675 -13.66 3.95 6.76
C GLY A 675 -13.41 2.85 5.73
N GLY A 676 -14.48 2.23 5.22
CA GLY A 676 -14.38 1.20 4.19
C GLY A 676 -13.65 1.68 2.94
N ILE A 677 -14.05 2.83 2.39
CA ILE A 677 -13.40 3.42 1.19
C ILE A 677 -11.93 3.74 1.46
N LEU A 678 -11.59 4.38 2.59
CA LEU A 678 -10.21 4.78 2.90
C LEU A 678 -9.28 3.60 3.23
N TYR A 679 -9.81 2.49 3.73
CA TYR A 679 -9.04 1.28 4.06
C TYR A 679 -9.10 0.20 2.97
N MET A 680 -9.90 0.35 1.91
CA MET A 680 -10.06 -0.64 0.83
C MET A 680 -8.72 -1.07 0.20
N CYS A 681 -7.75 -0.16 0.06
CA CYS A 681 -6.43 -0.47 -0.50
C CYS A 681 -5.49 -1.25 0.44
N ARG A 682 -5.92 -1.58 1.66
CA ARG A 682 -5.07 -2.12 2.72
C ARG A 682 -5.57 -3.47 3.22
N LEU A 683 -4.83 -4.51 2.87
CA LEU A 683 -5.13 -5.90 3.25
C LEU A 683 -4.71 -6.23 4.69
N ASP A 684 -4.12 -5.29 5.45
CA ASP A 684 -3.76 -5.49 6.86
C ASP A 684 -4.90 -5.22 7.85
N TYR A 685 -6.12 -4.94 7.35
CA TYR A 685 -7.32 -4.72 8.16
C TYR A 685 -8.56 -5.31 7.46
N ALA A 686 -9.29 -6.19 8.16
CA ALA A 686 -10.53 -6.75 7.64
C ALA A 686 -11.67 -5.73 7.67
N THR A 687 -12.32 -5.50 6.52
CA THR A 687 -13.44 -4.57 6.38
C THR A 687 -14.71 -5.05 7.11
N THR A 688 -14.86 -6.37 7.24
CA THR A 688 -16.02 -7.07 7.83
C THR A 688 -16.03 -7.10 9.37
N GLY A 689 -14.94 -6.68 10.02
CA GLY A 689 -14.80 -6.60 11.48
C GLY A 689 -14.50 -7.94 12.17
N ARG A 690 -14.07 -7.88 13.44
CA ARG A 690 -13.29 -8.95 14.09
C ARG A 690 -13.89 -10.37 14.13
N LYS A 691 -15.22 -10.52 14.06
CA LYS A 691 -15.86 -11.85 14.05
C LYS A 691 -16.03 -12.44 12.65
N LEU A 692 -15.82 -11.65 11.60
CA LEU A 692 -16.04 -12.01 10.20
C LEU A 692 -14.75 -11.83 9.38
N GLU A 693 -13.59 -11.76 10.04
CA GLU A 693 -12.27 -11.59 9.40
C GLU A 693 -11.96 -12.72 8.40
N THR A 694 -12.49 -13.93 8.64
CA THR A 694 -12.38 -15.08 7.74
C THR A 694 -13.19 -14.97 6.46
N MET A 695 -14.18 -14.07 6.41
CA MET A 695 -14.94 -13.77 5.17
C MET A 695 -14.24 -12.75 4.28
N ASP A 696 -13.22 -12.03 4.79
CA ASP A 696 -12.45 -11.05 4.02
C ASP A 696 -11.26 -11.77 3.36
N GLU A 697 -11.42 -12.16 2.10
CA GLU A 697 -10.38 -12.87 1.34
C GLU A 697 -9.07 -12.05 1.22
N GLY A 698 -9.17 -10.72 1.20
CA GLY A 698 -8.00 -9.83 1.18
C GLY A 698 -7.20 -9.95 2.48
N PHE A 699 -7.89 -9.94 3.63
CA PHE A 699 -7.27 -10.15 4.93
C PHE A 699 -6.75 -11.59 5.13
N SER A 700 -7.48 -12.61 4.65
CA SER A 700 -6.99 -14.01 4.67
C SER A 700 -5.71 -14.16 3.83
N ALA A 701 -5.67 -13.58 2.62
CA ALA A 701 -4.47 -13.56 1.77
C ALA A 701 -3.26 -12.91 2.46
N TYR A 702 -3.48 -11.80 3.19
CA TYR A 702 -2.46 -11.16 4.01
C TYR A 702 -1.98 -12.03 5.17
N CYS A 703 -2.89 -12.67 5.91
CA CYS A 703 -2.55 -13.55 7.03
C CYS A 703 -1.75 -14.76 6.57
N GLY A 704 -2.19 -15.44 5.49
CA GLY A 704 -1.45 -16.53 4.85
C GLY A 704 -0.04 -16.11 4.41
N PHE A 705 0.10 -14.92 3.82
CA PHE A 705 1.41 -14.36 3.46
C PHE A 705 2.33 -14.15 4.67
N ILE A 706 1.85 -13.57 5.78
CA ILE A 706 2.67 -13.36 6.99
C ILE A 706 3.06 -14.70 7.63
N HIS A 707 2.14 -15.66 7.74
CA HIS A 707 2.43 -17.00 8.28
C HIS A 707 3.44 -17.77 7.43
N MET A 708 3.36 -17.65 6.10
CA MET A 708 4.30 -18.28 5.17
C MET A 708 5.71 -17.65 5.24
N GLU A 709 5.82 -16.32 5.29
CA GLU A 709 7.09 -15.62 5.53
C GLU A 709 7.67 -15.97 6.91
N CYS A 710 6.83 -16.09 7.95
CA CYS A 710 7.28 -16.48 9.27
C CYS A 710 7.89 -17.90 9.27
N ALA A 711 7.20 -18.86 8.66
CA ALA A 711 7.63 -20.26 8.61
C ALA A 711 8.95 -20.48 7.85
N HIS A 712 9.10 -19.88 6.67
CA HIS A 712 10.28 -20.10 5.83
C HIS A 712 11.45 -19.14 6.11
N ARG A 713 11.19 -18.01 6.80
CA ARG A 713 12.16 -16.91 6.92
C ARG A 713 12.45 -16.47 8.34
N HIS A 714 12.19 -17.34 9.33
CA HIS A 714 12.51 -17.06 10.74
C HIS A 714 14.02 -16.82 10.93
N PRO A 715 14.45 -15.62 11.35
CA PRO A 715 15.87 -15.24 11.30
C PRO A 715 16.73 -16.06 12.28
N VAL A 716 16.16 -16.53 13.39
CA VAL A 716 16.87 -17.37 14.36
C VAL A 716 17.09 -18.78 13.80
N MET A 717 16.08 -19.35 13.12
CA MET A 717 16.17 -20.68 12.51
C MET A 717 17.18 -20.70 11.35
N LEU A 718 17.13 -19.68 10.47
CA LEU A 718 18.11 -19.53 9.37
C LEU A 718 19.55 -19.36 9.91
N PHE A 719 19.74 -18.55 10.95
CA PHE A 719 21.04 -18.41 11.60
C PHE A 719 21.52 -19.71 12.25
N PHE A 720 20.63 -20.44 12.94
CA PHE A 720 20.96 -21.72 13.57
C PHE A 720 21.36 -22.79 12.54
N ALA A 721 20.55 -22.99 11.51
CA ALA A 721 20.82 -23.97 10.45
C ALA A 721 22.12 -23.64 9.70
N SER A 722 22.38 -22.36 9.41
CA SER A 722 23.60 -21.93 8.73
C SER A 722 24.85 -21.99 9.61
N HIS A 723 24.70 -21.83 10.93
CA HIS A 723 25.77 -22.09 11.89
C HIS A 723 26.11 -23.58 11.95
N LEU A 724 25.10 -24.46 12.03
CA LEU A 724 25.26 -25.92 12.05
C LEU A 724 25.90 -26.42 10.75
N LEU A 725 25.45 -25.94 9.58
CA LEU A 725 26.05 -26.29 8.30
C LEU A 725 27.52 -25.82 8.20
N ARG A 726 27.85 -24.62 8.71
CA ARG A 726 29.25 -24.16 8.77
C ARG A 726 30.10 -25.00 9.73
N GLN A 727 29.54 -25.49 10.84
CA GLN A 727 30.23 -26.42 11.74
C GLN A 727 30.48 -27.78 11.08
N TYR A 728 29.54 -28.28 10.29
CA TYR A 728 29.68 -29.55 9.55
C TYR A 728 30.74 -29.47 8.43
N LEU A 729 30.81 -28.33 7.73
CA LEU A 729 31.79 -28.10 6.65
C LEU A 729 33.18 -27.70 7.16
N GLY A 730 33.27 -27.16 8.37
CA GLY A 730 34.55 -26.90 9.03
C GLY A 730 35.08 -28.15 9.73
N SER A 731 36.40 -28.32 9.77
CA SER A 731 36.99 -29.37 10.63
C SER A 731 36.60 -29.08 12.08
N SER A 732 35.83 -30.00 12.67
CA SER A 732 35.32 -29.88 14.03
C SER A 732 36.47 -29.80 15.02
N LYS A 733 36.74 -28.58 15.52
CA LYS A 733 37.58 -28.43 16.71
C LYS A 733 36.84 -29.12 17.85
N ASN A 734 37.40 -30.23 18.35
CA ASN A 734 36.85 -31.00 19.45
C ASN A 734 36.83 -30.18 20.75
N VAL A 735 35.83 -29.31 20.89
CA VAL A 735 35.56 -28.55 22.11
C VAL A 735 35.10 -29.53 23.18
N SER A 736 35.89 -29.66 24.24
CA SER A 736 35.67 -30.64 25.32
C SER A 736 34.20 -30.72 25.76
N ARG A 737 33.70 -31.96 25.88
CA ARG A 737 32.35 -32.28 26.36
C ARG A 737 32.07 -31.68 27.74
N ALA A 738 33.10 -31.46 28.55
CA ALA A 738 33.01 -30.78 29.84
C ALA A 738 32.64 -29.29 29.71
N ARG A 739 33.21 -28.57 28.72
CA ARG A 739 32.91 -27.15 28.49
C ARG A 739 31.45 -26.94 28.08
N HIS A 740 30.90 -27.83 27.25
CA HIS A 740 29.48 -27.82 26.90
C HIS A 740 28.57 -28.08 28.11
N LYS A 741 28.93 -29.02 28.99
CA LYS A 741 28.20 -29.26 30.26
C LYS A 741 28.19 -28.00 31.14
N TRP A 742 29.35 -27.34 31.32
CA TRP A 742 29.42 -26.10 32.11
C TRP A 742 28.62 -24.94 31.51
N HIS A 743 28.67 -24.74 30.19
CA HIS A 743 27.82 -23.73 29.53
C HIS A 743 26.32 -24.03 29.71
N LEU A 744 25.90 -25.30 29.64
CA LEU A 744 24.52 -25.70 29.89
C LEU A 744 24.11 -25.44 31.35
N VAL A 745 24.96 -25.74 32.33
CA VAL A 745 24.69 -25.46 33.75
C VAL A 745 24.53 -23.96 33.99
N ALA A 746 25.45 -23.13 33.48
CA ALA A 746 25.37 -21.68 33.61
C ALA A 746 24.09 -21.09 32.95
N PHE A 747 23.70 -21.62 31.78
CA PHE A 747 22.47 -21.22 31.10
C PHE A 747 21.19 -21.63 31.86
N LEU A 748 21.18 -22.81 32.50
CA LEU A 748 20.04 -23.27 33.30
C LEU A 748 19.92 -22.52 34.63
N LEU A 749 21.04 -22.21 35.30
CA LEU A 749 21.05 -21.41 36.53
C LEU A 749 20.53 -19.98 36.31
N THR A 750 20.81 -19.39 35.14
CA THR A 750 20.30 -18.07 34.76
C THR A 750 18.84 -18.09 34.29
N ASN A 751 18.27 -19.26 33.96
CA ASN A 751 16.93 -19.41 33.40
C ASN A 751 16.14 -20.54 34.10
N PRO A 752 15.76 -20.39 35.39
CA PRO A 752 15.23 -21.49 36.21
C PRO A 752 13.95 -22.13 35.63
N MET A 753 13.09 -21.37 34.97
CA MET A 753 11.87 -21.90 34.32
C MET A 753 12.18 -22.93 33.21
N LEU A 754 13.35 -22.84 32.57
CA LEU A 754 13.78 -23.82 31.57
C LEU A 754 14.21 -25.16 32.20
N ILE A 755 14.57 -25.21 33.49
CA ILE A 755 14.88 -26.45 34.19
C ILE A 755 13.63 -27.35 34.24
N TYR A 756 12.49 -26.78 34.65
CA TYR A 756 11.21 -27.49 34.71
C TYR A 756 10.76 -27.95 33.31
N ARG A 757 10.79 -27.04 32.32
CA ARG A 757 10.46 -27.39 30.92
C ARG A 757 11.37 -28.48 30.36
N ARG A 758 12.68 -28.43 30.63
CA ARG A 758 13.65 -29.45 30.19
C ARG A 758 13.39 -30.81 30.85
N LYS A 759 13.12 -30.85 32.16
CA LYS A 759 12.75 -32.10 32.85
C LYS A 759 11.47 -32.70 32.26
N GLY A 760 10.43 -31.89 32.06
CA GLY A 760 9.16 -32.33 31.47
C GLY A 760 9.27 -32.76 29.99
N TYR A 761 10.19 -32.18 29.22
CA TYR A 761 10.49 -32.62 27.86
C TYR A 761 11.23 -33.97 27.85
N LEU A 762 12.27 -34.13 28.70
CA LEU A 762 13.03 -35.38 28.79
C LEU A 762 12.19 -36.56 29.31
N ALA A 763 11.27 -36.30 30.24
CA ALA A 763 10.30 -37.30 30.68
C ALA A 763 9.41 -37.75 29.51
N ARG A 764 8.86 -36.79 28.74
CA ARG A 764 8.06 -37.10 27.55
C ARG A 764 8.85 -37.80 26.44
N SER A 765 10.11 -37.43 26.20
CA SER A 765 10.93 -38.11 25.18
C SER A 765 11.23 -39.55 25.57
N HIS A 766 11.54 -39.85 26.84
CA HIS A 766 11.73 -41.24 27.28
C HIS A 766 10.44 -42.07 27.26
N ILE A 767 9.27 -41.46 27.50
CA ILE A 767 7.98 -42.12 27.32
C ILE A 767 7.74 -42.43 25.84
N ALA A 768 7.95 -41.46 24.95
CA ALA A 768 7.80 -41.64 23.50
C ALA A 768 8.80 -42.67 22.93
N GLU A 769 10.05 -42.67 23.39
CA GLU A 769 11.09 -43.62 23.02
C GLU A 769 10.75 -45.05 23.47
N LYS A 770 10.26 -45.22 24.71
CA LYS A 770 9.68 -46.50 25.17
C LYS A 770 8.45 -46.91 24.36
N HIS A 771 7.60 -45.97 23.97
CA HIS A 771 6.39 -46.25 23.21
C HIS A 771 6.71 -46.63 21.75
N LEU A 772 7.78 -46.09 21.17
CA LEU A 772 8.31 -46.49 19.88
C LEU A 772 8.90 -47.92 19.96
N MET A 773 9.74 -48.19 20.97
CA MET A 773 10.27 -49.54 21.21
C MET A 773 9.15 -50.58 21.46
N LEU A 774 8.07 -50.19 22.15
CA LEU A 774 6.89 -51.05 22.35
C LEU A 774 6.08 -51.25 21.06
N MET A 775 6.05 -50.27 20.16
CA MET A 775 5.44 -50.44 18.83
C MET A 775 6.30 -51.33 17.94
N ASP A 776 7.63 -51.20 17.96
CA ASP A 776 8.54 -52.08 17.22
C ASP A 776 8.53 -53.52 17.79
N LEU A 777 8.41 -53.68 19.12
CA LEU A 777 8.19 -54.99 19.77
C LEU A 777 6.83 -55.60 19.42
N LYS A 778 5.76 -54.80 19.31
CA LYS A 778 4.48 -55.29 18.80
C LYS A 778 4.56 -55.68 17.33
N ARG A 779 5.34 -54.95 16.53
CA ARG A 779 5.54 -55.23 15.10
C ARG A 779 6.30 -56.55 14.89
N SER A 780 7.36 -56.78 15.67
CA SER A 780 8.07 -58.07 15.64
C SER A 780 7.26 -59.23 16.24
N GLN A 781 6.30 -58.98 17.13
CA GLN A 781 5.32 -59.99 17.55
C GLN A 781 4.25 -60.28 16.49
N THR A 782 3.80 -59.30 15.70
CA THR A 782 2.87 -59.56 14.59
C THR A 782 3.50 -60.33 13.44
N ASP A 783 4.80 -60.12 13.17
CA ASP A 783 5.53 -60.87 12.14
C ASP A 783 5.85 -62.33 12.55
N CYS A 784 5.54 -62.71 13.81
CA CYS A 784 5.79 -64.05 14.36
C CYS A 784 4.50 -64.85 14.67
N ILE A 785 3.31 -64.34 14.34
CA ILE A 785 2.02 -65.01 14.64
C ILE A 785 1.10 -65.00 13.41
N GLU A 786 1.49 -65.77 12.38
CA GLU A 786 0.54 -66.35 11.42
C GLU A 786 0.25 -67.81 11.80
N GLN A 787 -0.70 -68.03 12.72
CA GLN A 787 -1.78 -69.03 12.59
C GLN A 787 -2.79 -68.93 13.76
N PRO A 788 -4.05 -69.37 13.57
CA PRO A 788 -5.17 -68.80 14.31
C PRO A 788 -5.63 -69.64 15.52
N THR A 789 -5.97 -68.99 16.63
CA THR A 789 -6.97 -69.51 17.59
C THR A 789 -7.82 -68.37 18.19
N HIS A 790 -9.04 -68.72 18.59
CA HIS A 790 -10.12 -67.81 18.94
C HIS A 790 -10.02 -67.17 20.33
N LYS A 791 -10.71 -66.02 20.48
CA LYS A 791 -11.14 -65.34 21.73
C LYS A 791 -10.02 -64.80 22.63
N ILE A 792 -9.98 -63.47 22.76
CA ILE A 792 -10.47 -62.74 23.95
C ILE A 792 -10.64 -61.26 23.56
N ASN A 793 -11.88 -60.86 23.24
CA ASN A 793 -12.28 -59.46 23.18
C ASN A 793 -12.92 -59.12 24.53
N HIS A 794 -12.36 -58.16 25.28
CA HIS A 794 -13.16 -57.20 26.07
C HIS A 794 -12.37 -56.05 26.72
N HIS A 795 -11.06 -56.17 26.94
CA HIS A 795 -10.31 -55.18 27.74
C HIS A 795 -9.66 -53.99 27.00
N VAL A 796 -9.69 -53.96 25.66
CA VAL A 796 -8.95 -52.93 24.88
C VAL A 796 -9.73 -51.62 24.66
N ASN A 797 -11.06 -51.65 24.67
CA ASN A 797 -11.88 -50.48 24.34
C ASN A 797 -12.06 -49.45 25.46
N ILE A 798 -11.63 -49.74 26.70
CA ILE A 798 -11.85 -48.82 27.84
C ILE A 798 -10.73 -47.77 27.95
N ILE A 799 -9.50 -48.11 27.53
CA ILE A 799 -8.34 -47.20 27.69
C ILE A 799 -8.32 -46.12 26.58
N SER A 800 -8.78 -46.43 25.37
CA SER A 800 -8.80 -45.49 24.24
C SER A 800 -9.86 -44.39 24.35
N GLN A 801 -10.93 -44.59 25.12
CA GLN A 801 -11.97 -43.57 25.32
C GLN A 801 -11.70 -42.63 26.50
N VAL A 802 -10.97 -43.08 27.53
CA VAL A 802 -10.65 -42.24 28.70
C VAL A 802 -9.65 -41.15 28.34
N ASP A 803 -8.54 -41.49 27.67
CA ASP A 803 -7.53 -40.51 27.25
C ASP A 803 -8.04 -39.49 26.21
N MET A 804 -9.03 -39.85 25.38
CA MET A 804 -9.59 -38.92 24.37
C MET A 804 -10.49 -37.85 25.00
N ASN A 805 -11.18 -38.16 26.10
CA ASN A 805 -11.99 -37.18 26.83
C ASN A 805 -11.12 -36.16 27.59
N ASP A 806 -10.02 -36.60 28.20
CA ASP A 806 -9.04 -35.69 28.81
C ASP A 806 -8.33 -34.80 27.77
N PHE A 807 -8.08 -35.32 26.56
CA PHE A 807 -7.54 -34.54 25.44
C PHE A 807 -8.52 -33.45 24.96
N MET A 808 -9.83 -33.70 25.01
CA MET A 808 -10.87 -32.73 24.66
C MET A 808 -11.11 -31.68 25.76
N GLN A 809 -11.02 -32.05 27.04
CA GLN A 809 -11.22 -31.09 28.14
C GLN A 809 -10.08 -30.07 28.27
N GLN A 810 -8.82 -30.42 27.93
CA GLN A 810 -7.71 -29.47 28.03
C GLN A 810 -7.62 -28.43 26.89
N GLN A 811 -8.36 -28.59 25.79
CA GLN A 811 -8.46 -27.55 24.75
C GLN A 811 -9.45 -26.42 25.07
N GLN A 812 -10.29 -26.55 26.10
CA GLN A 812 -11.23 -25.49 26.50
C GLN A 812 -10.65 -24.46 27.51
N HIS A 813 -9.37 -24.56 27.87
CA HIS A 813 -8.72 -23.72 28.88
C HIS A 813 -7.38 -23.08 28.45
N PHE A 814 -7.22 -22.76 27.16
CA PHE A 814 -6.13 -21.94 26.64
C PHE A 814 -6.65 -20.71 25.87
#